data_AF-A0A2S7UUB5-F1
#
_entry.id   AF-A0A2S7UUB5-F1
#
_cell.length_a   1.000
_cell.length_b   1.000
_cell.length_c   1.000
_cell.angle_alpha   90.00
_cell.angle_beta   90.00
_cell.angle_gamma   90.00
#
_symmetry.space_group_name_H-M   'P 1'
#
loop_
_entity.id
_entity.type
_entity.pdbx_description
1 polymer ?
#
loop_
_entity_poly.entity_id
_entity_poly.type
_entity_poly.pdbx_seq_one_letter_code
_entity_poly.pdbx_strand_id
1 'polypeptide(L)'
;MLETISQNIRSLGSVLGKTIANDKDQRWLDNIERVRLLAKDGVAHEAYAIDELKALFQSCDEQDLLIYARAFSQFLNLANIAEQQHTTSEQGLAELDLPHPLESLQEQLSDCKPDEFFAAIKKLHIELVLTAHPTEVNRRTFIHKYHEIAEQLEVTGPELNGRIEELIEQAWNTNEIRPQRPTPLDESRWGLNAIRDSLWFAVPKFVRELDELCQEVSGKELPVDATPITMASWMAGDRDGNPFVTAELSKEAILKARLLAAELYLIDFQNLYLELSMHKANDELIAADTNSIGPYRNLIKQTIGKLEHSIELLKNDQIQGVIASPEELLQPLNLCRESLLEVGLHKAANSILLDVIRKVHCFGISLVKLDVRQHSEFHDQVIAEIVESLGLGDYLSWDEPKRCEFLQKEINNPRPLLPNAKWSAQTQEVLDTFKFIAEQPKEVLGIYIISMASQQSDVLTVNLLMKATDLSWDMPIAPLFETLDDLNNASKVMDLLLGDSDYTKRTHGAQHVMIGYSDSAKDAGVLAAAWAQYQAQEALVAVAKGHKITLKLFHGRGGTIGRGGGPAHAAIASQPPGTLEGGLRVTEQGETIRFKFGLPNLAVRSLHLYASAILANLVKPQPAPKAAWRKIMDDMSERSCEVYRDYVCEQEDFVKYFRQATPEQELSSLPLGSRPSKRKSDGGIESLRAIPWIFSWSQNRLVVPSWLGSGQAISEYNQTQGDVIKDMLDNWAYFRARISLTEMVYLKSDTEISQLYDQSLVDPELQPMGDALRAQLTKDKAFILQLLGQTETLETDQWNLTSFNLRKPYLLPLHLMQIEALKRLRKQPEHPVCEQLLMVSMTGIATGMRNTG
;
A
#
# COMPACT_ATOMS: atom_id res chain seq x y z
N MET A 1 -4.13 -30.24 10.39
CA MET A 1 -3.92 -28.82 10.78
C MET A 1 -4.61 -27.82 9.84
N LEU A 2 -5.43 -28.23 8.87
CA LEU A 2 -6.10 -27.30 7.94
C LEU A 2 -7.43 -27.86 7.40
N GLU A 3 -8.13 -28.68 8.19
CA GLU A 3 -9.35 -29.36 7.74
C GLU A 3 -10.45 -28.35 7.39
N THR A 4 -10.62 -27.32 8.23
CA THR A 4 -11.66 -26.29 8.07
C THR A 4 -11.48 -25.47 6.80
N ILE A 5 -10.29 -24.90 6.56
CA ILE A 5 -10.03 -24.14 5.32
C ILE A 5 -10.12 -25.04 4.08
N SER A 6 -9.60 -26.28 4.14
CA SER A 6 -9.68 -27.22 3.03
C SER A 6 -11.14 -27.58 2.72
N GLN A 7 -11.98 -27.70 3.73
CA GLN A 7 -13.40 -27.95 3.59
C GLN A 7 -14.12 -26.75 2.97
N ASN A 8 -13.85 -25.52 3.44
CA ASN A 8 -14.41 -24.30 2.85
C ASN A 8 -14.05 -24.16 1.36
N ILE A 9 -12.78 -24.38 1.00
CA ILE A 9 -12.32 -24.35 -0.40
C ILE A 9 -13.06 -25.40 -1.24
N ARG A 10 -13.20 -26.63 -0.71
CA ARG A 10 -13.94 -27.71 -1.42
C ARG A 10 -15.41 -27.39 -1.59
N SER A 11 -16.07 -26.86 -0.56
CA SER A 11 -17.49 -26.48 -0.60
C SER A 11 -17.72 -25.38 -1.65
N LEU A 12 -16.93 -24.30 -1.61
CA LEU A 12 -17.02 -23.20 -2.58
C LEU A 12 -16.72 -23.69 -4.00
N GLY A 13 -15.70 -24.53 -4.17
CA GLY A 13 -15.34 -25.10 -5.46
C GLY A 13 -16.42 -26.03 -6.02
N SER A 14 -17.10 -26.80 -5.17
CA SER A 14 -18.23 -27.65 -5.57
C SER A 14 -19.41 -26.83 -6.08
N VAL A 15 -19.73 -25.71 -5.42
CA VAL A 15 -20.77 -24.78 -5.88
C VAL A 15 -20.40 -24.15 -7.21
N LEU A 16 -19.17 -23.64 -7.36
CA LEU A 16 -18.69 -23.10 -8.63
C LEU A 16 -18.77 -24.16 -9.75
N GLY A 17 -18.37 -25.40 -9.46
CA GLY A 17 -18.47 -26.50 -10.41
C GLY A 17 -19.91 -26.75 -10.88
N LYS A 18 -20.88 -26.79 -9.97
CA LYS A 18 -22.31 -26.90 -10.30
C LYS A 18 -22.81 -25.71 -11.13
N THR A 19 -22.40 -24.49 -10.76
CA THR A 19 -22.72 -23.27 -11.53
C THR A 19 -22.22 -23.37 -12.97
N ILE A 20 -20.98 -23.81 -13.18
CA ILE A 20 -20.40 -24.00 -14.51
C ILE A 20 -21.15 -25.09 -15.29
N ALA A 21 -21.49 -26.21 -14.63
CA ALA A 21 -22.23 -27.30 -15.25
C ALA A 21 -23.63 -26.85 -15.71
N ASN A 22 -24.28 -25.96 -14.96
CA ASN A 22 -25.58 -25.39 -15.31
C ASN A 22 -25.51 -24.39 -16.48
N ASP A 23 -24.46 -23.57 -16.56
CA ASP A 23 -24.28 -22.58 -17.65
C ASP A 23 -23.81 -23.22 -18.96
N LYS A 24 -22.86 -24.17 -18.89
CA LYS A 24 -22.18 -24.72 -20.08
C LYS A 24 -22.60 -26.15 -20.42
N ASP A 25 -22.44 -27.07 -19.48
CA ASP A 25 -22.86 -28.49 -19.46
C ASP A 25 -21.98 -29.28 -18.48
N GLN A 26 -22.37 -30.52 -18.16
CA GLN A 26 -21.58 -31.41 -17.29
C GLN A 26 -20.18 -31.72 -17.85
N ARG A 27 -20.02 -31.75 -19.17
CA ARG A 27 -18.74 -32.05 -19.83
C ARG A 27 -17.69 -31.00 -19.48
N TRP A 28 -18.07 -29.72 -19.37
CA TRP A 28 -17.17 -28.66 -18.95
C TRP A 28 -16.67 -28.82 -17.52
N LEU A 29 -17.53 -29.23 -16.59
CA LEU A 29 -17.12 -29.54 -15.23
C LEU A 29 -16.11 -30.68 -15.21
N ASP A 30 -16.39 -31.78 -15.92
CA ASP A 30 -15.50 -32.93 -16.00
C ASP A 30 -14.13 -32.57 -16.60
N ASN A 31 -14.11 -31.71 -17.63
CA ASN A 31 -12.90 -31.21 -18.25
C ASN A 31 -12.08 -30.32 -17.31
N ILE A 32 -12.72 -29.39 -16.61
CA ILE A 32 -12.06 -28.51 -15.65
C ILE A 32 -11.49 -29.31 -14.48
N GLU A 33 -12.22 -30.32 -14.01
CA GLU A 33 -11.73 -31.26 -12.99
C GLU A 33 -10.53 -32.06 -13.48
N ARG A 34 -10.53 -32.54 -14.73
CA ARG A 34 -9.34 -33.17 -15.35
C ARG A 34 -8.14 -32.21 -15.35
N VAL A 35 -8.33 -30.95 -15.75
CA VAL A 35 -7.25 -29.95 -15.73
C VAL A 35 -6.75 -29.70 -14.31
N ARG A 36 -7.64 -29.66 -13.31
CA ARG A 36 -7.27 -29.47 -11.90
C ARG A 36 -6.44 -30.64 -11.36
N LEU A 37 -6.80 -31.87 -11.71
CA LEU A 37 -6.04 -33.07 -11.33
C LEU A 37 -4.66 -33.09 -11.99
N LEU A 38 -4.60 -32.85 -13.30
CA LEU A 38 -3.32 -32.72 -14.02
C LEU A 38 -2.46 -31.59 -13.44
N ALA A 39 -3.06 -30.46 -13.07
CA ALA A 39 -2.32 -29.36 -12.46
C ALA A 39 -1.74 -29.73 -11.09
N LYS A 40 -2.48 -30.52 -10.30
CA LYS A 40 -1.99 -31.06 -9.04
C LYS A 40 -0.80 -32.01 -9.24
N ASP A 41 -0.89 -32.90 -10.22
CA ASP A 41 0.19 -33.82 -10.58
C ASP A 41 1.41 -33.07 -11.13
N GLY A 42 1.19 -32.03 -11.94
CA GLY A 42 2.24 -31.14 -12.43
C GLY A 42 2.96 -30.38 -11.33
N VAL A 43 2.24 -29.90 -10.31
CA VAL A 43 2.83 -29.30 -9.10
C VAL A 43 3.60 -30.32 -8.27
N ALA A 44 3.26 -31.60 -8.35
CA ALA A 44 4.02 -32.70 -7.77
C ALA A 44 5.21 -33.15 -8.65
N HIS A 45 5.52 -32.41 -9.72
CA HIS A 45 6.59 -32.66 -10.68
C HIS A 45 6.45 -33.98 -11.47
N GLU A 46 5.21 -34.43 -11.70
CA GLU A 46 4.93 -35.56 -12.58
C GLU A 46 5.04 -35.14 -14.06
N ALA A 47 6.05 -35.67 -14.76
CA ALA A 47 6.45 -35.20 -16.10
C ALA A 47 5.32 -35.24 -17.15
N TYR A 48 4.43 -36.24 -17.10
CA TYR A 48 3.34 -36.37 -18.08
C TYR A 48 2.33 -35.23 -17.99
N ALA A 49 2.14 -34.65 -16.80
CA ALA A 49 1.01 -33.78 -16.53
C ALA A 49 1.14 -32.42 -17.23
N ILE A 50 2.34 -31.85 -17.22
CA ILE A 50 2.63 -30.58 -17.92
C ILE A 50 2.49 -30.76 -19.44
N ASP A 51 2.98 -31.86 -19.98
CA ASP A 51 2.89 -32.15 -21.42
C ASP A 51 1.43 -32.37 -21.85
N GLU A 52 0.63 -33.09 -21.07
CA GLU A 52 -0.81 -33.24 -21.33
C GLU A 52 -1.55 -31.91 -21.28
N LEU A 53 -1.28 -31.06 -20.28
CA LEU A 53 -1.88 -29.73 -20.18
C LEU A 53 -1.51 -28.85 -21.37
N LYS A 54 -0.23 -28.84 -21.77
CA LYS A 54 0.25 -28.09 -22.94
C LYS A 54 -0.44 -28.57 -24.21
N ALA A 55 -0.51 -29.89 -24.43
CA ALA A 55 -1.16 -30.47 -25.59
C ALA A 55 -2.65 -30.11 -25.64
N LEU A 56 -3.34 -30.20 -24.49
CA LEU A 56 -4.74 -29.79 -24.37
C LEU A 56 -4.93 -28.33 -24.78
N PHE A 57 -4.23 -27.40 -24.14
CA PHE A 57 -4.41 -25.97 -24.39
C PHE A 57 -3.97 -25.53 -25.80
N GLN A 58 -2.96 -26.16 -26.38
CA GLN A 58 -2.58 -25.92 -27.78
C GLN A 58 -3.66 -26.36 -28.77
N SER A 59 -4.41 -27.42 -28.45
CA SER A 59 -5.49 -27.93 -29.30
C SER A 59 -6.82 -27.19 -29.15
N CYS A 60 -7.01 -26.48 -28.03
CA CYS A 60 -8.22 -25.69 -27.76
C CYS A 60 -8.27 -24.42 -28.61
N ASP A 61 -9.49 -24.03 -29.02
CA ASP A 61 -9.74 -22.70 -29.55
C ASP A 61 -9.68 -21.63 -28.43
N GLU A 62 -9.69 -20.36 -28.81
CA GLU A 62 -9.52 -19.26 -27.87
C GLU A 62 -10.71 -19.08 -26.92
N GLN A 63 -11.92 -19.47 -27.34
CA GLN A 63 -13.12 -19.37 -26.50
C GLN A 63 -13.07 -20.41 -25.39
N ASP A 64 -12.64 -21.63 -25.71
CA ASP A 64 -12.46 -22.70 -24.75
C ASP A 64 -11.37 -22.35 -23.73
N LEU A 65 -10.24 -21.82 -24.19
CA LEU A 65 -9.16 -21.33 -23.31
C LEU A 65 -9.66 -20.25 -22.35
N LEU A 66 -10.50 -19.32 -22.83
CA LEU A 66 -11.07 -18.28 -22.00
C LEU A 66 -11.99 -18.85 -20.92
N ILE A 67 -12.77 -19.89 -21.20
CA ILE A 67 -13.61 -20.57 -20.19
C ILE A 67 -12.74 -21.20 -19.10
N TYR A 68 -11.68 -21.92 -19.47
CA TYR A 68 -10.73 -22.47 -18.50
C TYR A 68 -10.07 -21.36 -17.67
N ALA A 69 -9.56 -20.31 -18.29
CA ALA A 69 -8.90 -19.21 -17.58
C ALA A 69 -9.83 -18.55 -16.56
N ARG A 70 -11.09 -18.30 -16.93
CA ARG A 70 -12.10 -17.77 -16.01
C ARG A 70 -12.41 -18.73 -14.87
N ALA A 71 -12.55 -20.02 -15.15
CA ALA A 71 -12.79 -21.02 -14.10
C ALA A 71 -11.65 -21.03 -13.07
N PHE A 72 -10.40 -21.15 -13.52
CA PHE A 72 -9.23 -21.17 -12.64
C PHE A 72 -9.02 -19.83 -11.90
N SER A 73 -9.32 -18.70 -12.53
CA SER A 73 -9.36 -17.38 -11.88
C SER A 73 -10.40 -17.35 -10.75
N GLN A 74 -11.62 -17.87 -10.97
CA GLN A 74 -12.67 -17.89 -9.94
C GLN A 74 -12.36 -18.88 -8.81
N PHE A 75 -11.85 -20.08 -9.10
CA PHE A 75 -11.41 -21.01 -8.04
C PHE A 75 -10.37 -20.37 -7.12
N LEU A 76 -9.41 -19.65 -7.70
CA LEU A 76 -8.37 -18.96 -6.96
C LEU A 76 -8.93 -17.81 -6.10
N ASN A 77 -9.90 -17.04 -6.63
CA ASN A 77 -10.60 -16.02 -5.88
C ASN A 77 -11.38 -16.59 -4.69
N LEU A 78 -12.11 -17.70 -4.89
CA LEU A 78 -12.83 -18.40 -3.81
C LEU A 78 -11.89 -18.98 -2.77
N ALA A 79 -10.75 -19.55 -3.19
CA ALA A 79 -9.73 -20.03 -2.28
C ALA A 79 -9.15 -18.90 -1.41
N ASN A 80 -8.89 -17.74 -2.02
CA ASN A 80 -8.45 -16.55 -1.28
C ASN A 80 -9.51 -16.06 -0.29
N ILE A 81 -10.80 -16.09 -0.63
CA ILE A 81 -11.87 -15.68 0.29
C ILE A 81 -11.95 -16.62 1.50
N ALA A 82 -11.88 -17.93 1.25
CA ALA A 82 -11.84 -18.93 2.33
C ALA A 82 -10.61 -18.74 3.25
N GLU A 83 -9.45 -18.44 2.67
CA GLU A 83 -8.24 -18.11 3.43
C GLU A 83 -8.41 -16.84 4.28
N GLN A 84 -8.91 -15.76 3.68
CA GLN A 84 -9.14 -14.49 4.38
C GLN A 84 -10.06 -14.68 5.58
N GLN A 85 -11.22 -15.33 5.38
CA GLN A 85 -12.17 -15.62 6.44
C GLN A 85 -11.52 -16.49 7.54
N HIS A 86 -10.76 -17.51 7.17
CA HIS A 86 -10.11 -18.39 8.13
C HIS A 86 -9.13 -17.61 9.02
N THR A 87 -8.30 -16.73 8.44
CA THR A 87 -7.32 -15.92 9.20
C THR A 87 -7.91 -14.82 10.09
N THR A 88 -9.22 -14.59 10.02
CA THR A 88 -9.90 -13.58 10.83
C THR A 88 -10.97 -14.15 11.74
N SER A 89 -11.43 -15.37 11.49
CA SER A 89 -12.39 -16.07 12.33
C SER A 89 -11.76 -16.54 13.64
N GLU A 90 -12.52 -16.53 14.75
CA GLU A 90 -12.06 -17.06 16.04
C GLU A 90 -11.56 -18.51 15.92
N GLN A 91 -12.32 -19.36 15.20
CA GLN A 91 -11.95 -20.76 14.98
C GLN A 91 -10.63 -20.89 14.23
N GLY A 92 -10.45 -20.15 13.13
CA GLY A 92 -9.22 -20.24 12.33
C GLY A 92 -8.01 -19.64 13.05
N LEU A 93 -8.18 -18.56 13.82
CA LEU A 93 -7.12 -18.02 14.66
C LEU A 93 -6.66 -19.04 15.71
N ALA A 94 -7.60 -19.77 16.33
CA ALA A 94 -7.29 -20.85 17.27
C ALA A 94 -6.61 -22.05 16.59
N GLU A 95 -7.06 -22.47 15.40
CA GLU A 95 -6.44 -23.57 14.64
C GLU A 95 -5.01 -23.24 14.17
N LEU A 96 -4.74 -21.97 13.86
CA LEU A 96 -3.43 -21.48 13.41
C LEU A 96 -2.47 -21.15 14.55
N ASP A 97 -2.93 -21.23 15.81
CA ASP A 97 -2.17 -20.80 17.00
C ASP A 97 -1.58 -19.39 16.82
N LEU A 98 -2.36 -18.49 16.22
CA LEU A 98 -1.95 -17.11 15.96
C LEU A 98 -2.38 -16.22 17.13
N PRO A 99 -1.46 -15.83 18.03
CA PRO A 99 -1.83 -15.04 19.20
C PRO A 99 -2.36 -13.66 18.81
N HIS A 100 -3.12 -13.05 19.72
CA HIS A 100 -3.59 -11.67 19.52
C HIS A 100 -2.38 -10.71 19.58
N PRO A 101 -2.17 -9.80 18.61
CA PRO A 101 -0.95 -8.99 18.58
C PRO A 101 -0.75 -8.11 19.81
N LEU A 102 -1.83 -7.64 20.44
CA LEU A 102 -1.77 -6.85 21.68
C LEU A 102 -1.43 -7.72 22.90
N GLU A 103 -1.88 -8.97 22.95
CA GLU A 103 -1.51 -9.92 24.02
C GLU A 103 -0.03 -10.29 23.92
N SER A 104 0.45 -10.59 22.71
CA SER A 104 1.88 -10.83 22.46
C SER A 104 2.74 -9.62 22.85
N LEU A 105 2.26 -8.39 22.58
CA LEU A 105 2.92 -7.17 23.03
C LEU A 105 2.99 -7.10 24.56
N GLN A 106 1.89 -7.40 25.25
CA GLN A 106 1.81 -7.38 26.71
C GLN A 106 2.80 -8.37 27.32
N GLU A 107 2.90 -9.58 26.78
CA GLU A 107 3.89 -10.58 27.20
C GLU A 107 5.33 -10.09 26.97
N GLN A 108 5.61 -9.56 25.77
CA GLN A 108 6.92 -9.02 25.38
C GLN A 108 7.36 -7.85 26.28
N LEU A 109 6.41 -7.07 26.79
CA LEU A 109 6.62 -5.89 27.62
C LEU A 109 6.26 -6.12 29.11
N SER A 110 6.24 -7.36 29.58
CA SER A 110 5.88 -7.73 30.96
C SER A 110 6.78 -7.11 32.05
N ASP A 111 7.98 -6.66 31.71
CA ASP A 111 8.95 -5.96 32.55
C ASP A 111 8.94 -4.42 32.35
N CYS A 112 8.08 -3.89 31.47
CA CYS A 112 7.96 -2.46 31.19
C CYS A 112 7.32 -1.71 32.35
N LYS A 113 7.79 -0.49 32.63
CA LYS A 113 7.15 0.37 33.63
C LYS A 113 5.87 1.02 33.07
N PRO A 114 4.80 1.15 33.88
CA PRO A 114 3.55 1.82 33.49
C PRO A 114 3.72 3.17 32.79
N ASP A 115 4.61 4.03 33.30
CA ASP A 115 4.85 5.37 32.73
C ASP A 115 5.63 5.34 31.40
N GLU A 116 6.50 4.35 31.21
CA GLU A 116 7.25 4.16 29.97
C GLU A 116 6.29 3.72 28.85
N PHE A 117 5.39 2.77 29.15
CA PHE A 117 4.34 2.36 28.21
C PHE A 117 3.40 3.51 27.85
N PHE A 118 2.92 4.26 28.85
CA PHE A 118 2.04 5.41 28.59
C PHE A 118 2.72 6.52 27.79
N ALA A 119 4.03 6.70 27.93
CA ALA A 119 4.80 7.62 27.09
C ALA A 119 4.87 7.14 25.63
N ALA A 120 5.04 5.83 25.40
CA ALA A 120 5.00 5.25 24.07
C ALA A 120 3.61 5.36 23.42
N ILE A 121 2.54 5.13 24.18
CA ILE A 121 1.15 5.30 23.74
C ILE A 121 0.89 6.72 23.23
N LYS A 122 1.39 7.75 23.93
CA LYS A 122 1.25 9.15 23.48
C LYS A 122 2.02 9.47 22.19
N LYS A 123 3.04 8.67 21.84
CA LYS A 123 3.80 8.78 20.60
C LYS A 123 3.23 7.90 19.48
N LEU A 124 2.34 6.95 19.79
CA LEU A 124 1.76 6.06 18.80
C LEU A 124 0.92 6.87 17.81
N HIS A 125 1.34 6.83 16.55
CA HIS A 125 0.61 7.43 15.45
C HIS A 125 0.88 6.60 14.19
N ILE A 126 -0.20 6.14 13.55
CA ILE A 126 -0.18 5.37 12.31
C ILE A 126 -0.94 6.20 11.28
N GLU A 127 -0.25 6.63 10.23
CA GLU A 127 -0.89 7.31 9.11
C GLU A 127 -0.89 6.44 7.87
N LEU A 128 -2.09 5.96 7.52
CA LEU A 128 -2.30 5.09 6.37
C LEU A 128 -2.51 5.95 5.11
N VAL A 129 -1.60 5.85 4.16
CA VAL A 129 -1.71 6.56 2.89
C VAL A 129 -2.29 5.61 1.84
N LEU A 130 -3.59 5.72 1.58
CA LEU A 130 -4.30 4.89 0.62
C LEU A 130 -3.88 5.25 -0.80
N THR A 131 -3.61 4.23 -1.61
CA THR A 131 -3.20 4.45 -2.99
C THR A 131 -4.02 3.67 -4.00
N ALA A 132 -4.06 4.19 -5.24
CA ALA A 132 -4.72 3.50 -6.34
C ALA A 132 -4.11 2.10 -6.53
N HIS A 133 -4.97 1.12 -6.76
CA HIS A 133 -4.57 -0.24 -7.04
C HIS A 133 -4.09 -0.31 -8.50
N PRO A 134 -2.78 -0.50 -8.75
CA PRO A 134 -2.20 -0.34 -10.07
C PRO A 134 -2.50 -1.50 -11.03
N THR A 135 -3.04 -2.59 -10.48
CA THR A 135 -3.27 -3.89 -11.10
C THR A 135 -4.67 -4.46 -10.78
N GLU A 136 -5.62 -3.67 -10.23
CA GLU A 136 -6.94 -4.21 -9.86
C GLU A 136 -7.77 -4.39 -11.10
N VAL A 137 -7.76 -5.62 -11.59
CA VAL A 137 -8.55 -5.98 -12.75
C VAL A 137 -9.98 -6.29 -12.34
N ASN A 138 -10.21 -6.70 -11.09
CA ASN A 138 -11.54 -7.02 -10.62
C ASN A 138 -12.42 -5.76 -10.53
N ARG A 139 -13.66 -5.89 -11.00
CA ARG A 139 -14.65 -4.82 -10.88
C ARG A 139 -15.17 -4.74 -9.45
N ARG A 140 -15.64 -3.56 -9.04
CA ARG A 140 -16.35 -3.34 -7.76
C ARG A 140 -17.44 -4.39 -7.51
N THR A 141 -18.13 -4.80 -8.57
CA THR A 141 -19.18 -5.83 -8.53
C THR A 141 -18.69 -7.17 -8.02
N PHE A 142 -17.41 -7.52 -8.24
CA PHE A 142 -16.78 -8.72 -7.69
C PHE A 142 -16.33 -8.49 -6.24
N ILE A 143 -15.72 -7.35 -5.93
CA ILE A 143 -15.29 -7.01 -4.57
C ILE A 143 -16.46 -7.11 -3.60
N HIS A 144 -17.61 -6.52 -3.94
CA HIS A 144 -18.83 -6.61 -3.12
C HIS A 144 -19.30 -8.07 -2.96
N LYS A 145 -19.35 -8.87 -4.03
CA LYS A 145 -19.74 -10.28 -3.94
C LYS A 145 -18.79 -11.09 -3.08
N TYR A 146 -17.49 -10.85 -3.21
CA TYR A 146 -16.46 -11.56 -2.45
C TYR A 146 -16.51 -11.23 -0.97
N HIS A 147 -16.81 -9.97 -0.63
CA HIS A 147 -17.09 -9.54 0.73
C HIS A 147 -18.32 -10.26 1.30
N GLU A 148 -19.44 -10.25 0.58
CA GLU A 148 -20.67 -10.93 1.00
C GLU A 148 -20.46 -12.44 1.18
N ILE A 149 -19.69 -13.09 0.29
CA ILE A 149 -19.34 -14.52 0.45
C ILE A 149 -18.53 -14.71 1.74
N ALA A 150 -17.56 -13.84 2.04
CA ALA A 150 -16.76 -13.93 3.26
C ALA A 150 -17.62 -13.81 4.53
N GLU A 151 -18.55 -12.85 4.56
CA GLU A 151 -19.47 -12.65 5.69
C GLU A 151 -20.42 -13.83 5.87
N GLN A 152 -20.98 -14.35 4.77
CA GLN A 152 -21.88 -15.51 4.86
C GLN A 152 -21.13 -16.77 5.33
N LEU A 153 -19.88 -16.97 4.90
CA LEU A 153 -19.03 -18.07 5.37
C LEU A 153 -18.75 -18.00 6.88
N GLU A 154 -18.63 -16.80 7.45
CA GLU A 154 -18.46 -16.61 8.90
C GLU A 154 -19.70 -17.06 9.67
N VAL A 155 -20.91 -16.81 9.14
CA VAL A 155 -22.18 -17.16 9.79
C VAL A 155 -22.51 -18.65 9.65
N THR A 156 -22.32 -19.24 8.46
CA THR A 156 -22.79 -20.59 8.16
C THR A 156 -21.72 -21.66 8.28
N GLY A 157 -20.44 -21.27 8.30
CA GLY A 157 -19.33 -22.22 8.21
C GLY A 157 -19.34 -23.01 6.89
N PRO A 158 -18.86 -24.27 6.88
CA PRO A 158 -18.73 -25.06 5.66
C PRO A 158 -20.07 -25.52 5.03
N GLU A 159 -21.18 -25.42 5.78
CA GLU A 159 -22.53 -25.64 5.27
C GLU A 159 -23.01 -24.38 4.54
N LEU A 160 -22.75 -24.32 3.23
CA LEU A 160 -23.07 -23.13 2.44
C LEU A 160 -24.59 -22.91 2.36
N ASN A 161 -25.01 -21.64 2.48
CA ASN A 161 -26.40 -21.25 2.29
C ASN A 161 -26.71 -20.89 0.82
N GLY A 162 -28.00 -20.79 0.49
CA GLY A 162 -28.44 -20.41 -0.87
C GLY A 162 -27.95 -19.03 -1.33
N ARG A 163 -27.57 -18.14 -0.39
CA ARG A 163 -27.01 -16.83 -0.73
C ARG A 163 -25.58 -16.95 -1.29
N ILE A 164 -24.74 -17.84 -0.74
CA ILE A 164 -23.41 -18.11 -1.29
C ILE A 164 -23.52 -18.70 -2.69
N GLU A 165 -24.45 -19.63 -2.90
CA GLU A 165 -24.73 -20.21 -4.23
C GLU A 165 -25.12 -19.14 -5.25
N GLU A 166 -26.06 -18.26 -4.88
CA GLU A 166 -26.48 -17.11 -5.69
C GLU A 166 -25.30 -16.18 -6.03
N LEU A 167 -24.46 -15.85 -5.05
CA LEU A 167 -23.32 -14.93 -5.25
C LEU A 167 -22.26 -15.53 -6.18
N ILE A 168 -21.99 -16.84 -6.07
CA ILE A 168 -21.08 -17.55 -6.98
C ILE A 168 -21.66 -17.59 -8.39
N GLU A 169 -22.96 -17.84 -8.54
CA GLU A 169 -23.64 -17.79 -9.83
C GLU A 169 -23.55 -16.39 -10.47
N GLN A 170 -23.79 -15.34 -9.69
CA GLN A 170 -23.62 -13.97 -10.18
C GLN A 170 -22.17 -13.68 -10.56
N ALA A 171 -21.20 -14.14 -9.78
CA ALA A 171 -19.77 -13.94 -10.07
C ALA A 171 -19.38 -14.62 -11.39
N TRP A 172 -19.78 -15.87 -11.60
CA TRP A 172 -19.53 -16.62 -12.84
C TRP A 172 -20.15 -15.95 -14.06
N ASN A 173 -21.34 -15.36 -13.92
CA ASN A 173 -22.04 -14.70 -15.03
C ASN A 173 -21.70 -13.20 -15.18
N THR A 174 -20.74 -12.69 -14.42
CA THR A 174 -20.24 -11.31 -14.55
C THR A 174 -18.92 -11.28 -15.31
N ASN A 175 -18.76 -10.33 -16.24
CA ASN A 175 -17.46 -10.11 -16.89
C ASN A 175 -16.43 -9.56 -15.89
N GLU A 176 -15.35 -10.31 -15.68
CA GLU A 176 -14.22 -9.99 -14.77
C GLU A 176 -13.48 -8.72 -15.21
N ILE A 177 -13.27 -8.57 -16.52
CA ILE A 177 -12.45 -7.52 -17.11
C ILE A 177 -13.28 -6.27 -17.42
N ARG A 178 -12.68 -5.10 -17.18
CA ARG A 178 -13.28 -3.81 -17.53
C ARG A 178 -13.08 -3.52 -19.01
N PRO A 179 -14.09 -2.98 -19.71
CA PRO A 179 -13.93 -2.58 -21.10
C PRO A 179 -13.08 -1.30 -21.26
N GLN A 180 -12.93 -0.50 -20.21
CA GLN A 180 -12.22 0.77 -20.23
C GLN A 180 -11.32 0.92 -19.01
N ARG A 181 -10.22 1.67 -19.16
CA ARG A 181 -9.35 2.07 -18.05
C ARG A 181 -10.14 2.87 -17.03
N PRO A 182 -9.92 2.63 -15.72
CA PRO A 182 -10.56 3.44 -14.71
C PRO A 182 -10.00 4.87 -14.71
N THR A 183 -10.86 5.83 -14.37
CA THR A 183 -10.43 7.21 -14.16
C THR A 183 -9.77 7.36 -12.78
N PRO A 184 -8.91 8.36 -12.55
CA PRO A 184 -8.39 8.64 -11.20
C PRO A 184 -9.49 8.89 -10.15
N LEU A 185 -10.66 9.38 -10.57
CA LEU A 185 -11.83 9.54 -9.71
C LEU A 185 -12.49 8.21 -9.33
N ASP A 186 -12.52 7.23 -10.25
CA ASP A 186 -12.99 5.89 -9.92
C ASP A 186 -12.09 5.25 -8.85
N GLU A 187 -10.77 5.42 -8.98
CA GLU A 187 -9.78 4.95 -8.02
C GLU A 187 -9.99 5.61 -6.64
N SER A 188 -10.12 6.95 -6.61
CA SER A 188 -10.42 7.70 -5.38
C SER A 188 -11.69 7.20 -4.68
N ARG A 189 -12.78 6.99 -5.44
CA ARG A 189 -14.03 6.44 -4.91
C ARG A 189 -13.85 5.05 -4.29
N TRP A 190 -12.98 4.19 -4.84
CA TRP A 190 -12.75 2.87 -4.24
C TRP A 190 -12.01 2.94 -2.91
N GLY A 191 -11.00 3.81 -2.79
CA GLY A 191 -10.33 4.07 -1.52
C GLY A 191 -11.31 4.53 -0.44
N LEU A 192 -12.21 5.45 -0.79
CA LEU A 192 -13.27 5.93 0.09
C LEU A 192 -14.27 4.82 0.48
N ASN A 193 -14.56 3.87 -0.42
CA ASN A 193 -15.41 2.72 -0.07
C ASN A 193 -14.74 1.79 0.94
N ALA A 194 -13.43 1.55 0.85
CA ALA A 194 -12.72 0.75 1.86
C ALA A 194 -12.81 1.39 3.25
N ILE A 195 -12.88 2.72 3.31
CA ILE A 195 -13.15 3.43 4.56
C ILE A 195 -14.59 3.20 5.00
N ARG A 196 -15.57 3.52 4.15
CA ARG A 196 -17.00 3.39 4.44
C ARG A 196 -17.37 1.99 4.94
N ASP A 197 -16.92 0.97 4.23
CA ASP A 197 -17.40 -0.41 4.39
C ASP A 197 -16.63 -1.16 5.49
N SER A 198 -15.47 -0.66 5.92
CA SER A 198 -14.59 -1.38 6.85
C SER A 198 -13.94 -0.48 7.90
N LEU A 199 -13.07 0.46 7.51
CA LEU A 199 -12.29 1.23 8.49
C LEU A 199 -13.16 2.12 9.39
N TRP A 200 -14.31 2.59 8.90
CA TRP A 200 -15.30 3.35 9.67
C TRP A 200 -15.75 2.61 10.93
N PHE A 201 -15.82 1.27 10.87
CA PHE A 201 -16.20 0.40 11.98
C PHE A 201 -14.99 -0.18 12.73
N ALA A 202 -13.91 -0.46 12.01
CA ALA A 202 -12.71 -1.05 12.57
C ALA A 202 -11.95 -0.09 13.50
N VAL A 203 -11.84 1.19 13.14
CA VAL A 203 -11.07 2.18 13.93
C VAL A 203 -11.61 2.32 15.35
N PRO A 204 -12.91 2.56 15.60
CA PRO A 204 -13.42 2.64 16.97
C PRO A 204 -13.18 1.38 17.80
N LYS A 205 -13.34 0.20 17.19
CA LYS A 205 -13.06 -1.09 17.84
C LYS A 205 -11.60 -1.21 18.23
N PHE A 206 -10.68 -0.98 17.29
CA PHE A 206 -9.24 -0.96 17.55
C PHE A 206 -8.86 0.02 18.67
N VAL A 207 -9.36 1.26 18.65
CA VAL A 207 -9.01 2.25 19.69
C VAL A 207 -9.55 1.84 21.06
N ARG A 208 -10.69 1.15 21.13
CA ARG A 208 -11.23 0.61 22.39
C ARG A 208 -10.33 -0.50 22.96
N GLU A 209 -9.92 -1.44 22.14
CA GLU A 209 -9.02 -2.53 22.57
C GLU A 209 -7.62 -1.99 22.95
N LEU A 210 -7.16 -0.94 22.27
CA LEU A 210 -5.94 -0.22 22.66
C LEU A 210 -6.09 0.52 24.00
N ASP A 211 -7.27 1.09 24.27
CA ASP A 211 -7.61 1.75 25.53
C ASP A 211 -7.62 0.77 26.71
N GLU A 212 -8.21 -0.41 26.50
CA GLU A 212 -8.22 -1.52 27.46
C GLU A 212 -6.79 -1.95 27.79
N LEU A 213 -5.95 -2.18 26.78
CA LEU A 213 -4.53 -2.49 26.99
C LEU A 213 -3.79 -1.36 27.74
N CYS A 214 -4.06 -0.10 27.38
CA CYS A 214 -3.46 1.05 28.05
C CYS A 214 -3.83 1.10 29.54
N GLN A 215 -5.10 0.84 29.85
CA GLN A 215 -5.60 0.78 31.22
C GLN A 215 -4.99 -0.39 32.00
N GLU A 216 -4.87 -1.56 31.40
CA GLU A 216 -4.29 -2.76 32.03
C GLU A 216 -2.79 -2.59 32.34
N VAL A 217 -2.01 -2.09 31.38
CA VAL A 217 -0.55 -1.98 31.52
C VAL A 217 -0.13 -0.74 32.31
N SER A 218 -0.82 0.39 32.11
CA SER A 218 -0.41 1.68 32.68
C SER A 218 -1.30 2.21 33.81
N GLY A 219 -2.50 1.66 33.99
CA GLY A 219 -3.52 2.16 34.91
C GLY A 219 -4.18 3.48 34.47
N LYS A 220 -3.91 3.93 33.23
CA LYS A 220 -4.41 5.19 32.66
C LYS A 220 -5.20 4.92 31.39
N GLU A 221 -6.27 5.68 31.20
CA GLU A 221 -7.09 5.68 29.99
C GLU A 221 -6.40 6.47 28.87
N LEU A 222 -6.74 6.14 27.62
CA LEU A 222 -6.38 6.96 26.48
C LEU A 222 -7.07 8.34 26.57
N PRO A 223 -6.36 9.42 26.21
CA PRO A 223 -6.98 10.71 26.00
C PRO A 223 -8.14 10.63 25.00
N VAL A 224 -9.16 11.46 25.21
CA VAL A 224 -10.36 11.49 24.34
C VAL A 224 -10.01 11.90 22.91
N ASP A 225 -9.03 12.78 22.79
CA ASP A 225 -8.44 13.29 21.55
C ASP A 225 -7.29 12.42 21.03
N ALA A 226 -7.04 11.26 21.64
CA ALA A 226 -6.04 10.33 21.17
C ALA A 226 -6.34 9.95 19.71
N THR A 227 -5.37 10.25 18.85
CA THR A 227 -5.47 10.00 17.41
C THR A 227 -4.37 9.01 17.01
N PRO A 228 -4.44 7.74 17.45
CA PRO A 228 -3.40 6.76 17.14
C PRO A 228 -3.40 6.40 15.64
N ILE A 229 -4.45 6.74 14.90
CA ILE A 229 -4.58 6.49 13.47
C ILE A 229 -5.11 7.74 12.76
N THR A 230 -4.50 8.08 11.62
CA THR A 230 -5.01 9.03 10.63
C THR A 230 -4.91 8.44 9.22
N MET A 231 -5.55 9.09 8.24
CA MET A 231 -5.55 8.61 6.87
C MET A 231 -5.28 9.72 5.86
N ALA A 232 -4.51 9.36 4.84
CA ALA A 232 -4.29 10.18 3.66
C ALA A 232 -4.57 9.37 2.40
N SER A 233 -4.62 10.05 1.25
CA SER A 233 -4.84 9.44 -0.04
C SER A 233 -3.95 10.07 -1.11
N TRP A 234 -3.39 9.23 -1.98
CA TRP A 234 -2.74 9.66 -3.22
C TRP A 234 -3.68 9.63 -4.43
N MET A 235 -4.83 8.98 -4.31
CA MET A 235 -5.79 8.86 -5.41
C MET A 235 -6.34 10.25 -5.73
N ALA A 236 -6.20 10.67 -7.00
CA ALA A 236 -6.48 12.03 -7.48
C ALA A 236 -5.56 13.15 -6.96
N GLY A 237 -4.46 12.82 -6.27
CA GLY A 237 -3.48 13.81 -5.79
C GLY A 237 -2.05 13.57 -6.30
N ASP A 238 -1.69 12.31 -6.51
CA ASP A 238 -0.41 11.90 -7.10
C ASP A 238 -0.49 11.92 -8.64
N ARG A 239 0.16 12.96 -9.18
CA ARG A 239 0.25 13.31 -10.60
C ARG A 239 1.63 13.00 -11.20
N ASP A 240 2.54 12.40 -10.43
CA ASP A 240 3.84 11.97 -10.94
C ASP A 240 3.67 10.97 -12.09
N GLY A 241 3.99 11.44 -13.30
CA GLY A 241 3.82 10.69 -14.53
C GLY A 241 2.36 10.30 -14.82
N ASN A 242 1.36 11.02 -14.31
CA ASN A 242 -0.05 10.79 -14.62
C ASN A 242 -0.72 12.08 -15.11
N PRO A 243 -0.76 12.33 -16.44
CA PRO A 243 -1.36 13.55 -16.98
C PRO A 243 -2.87 13.62 -16.77
N PHE A 244 -3.53 12.51 -16.40
CA PHE A 244 -4.97 12.50 -16.12
C PHE A 244 -5.32 13.04 -14.74
N VAL A 245 -4.35 13.28 -13.86
CA VAL A 245 -4.58 13.89 -12.54
C VAL A 245 -4.34 15.39 -12.65
N THR A 246 -5.41 16.13 -12.96
CA THR A 246 -5.39 17.59 -13.07
C THR A 246 -5.82 18.25 -11.76
N ALA A 247 -5.57 19.55 -11.61
CA ALA A 247 -6.02 20.36 -10.48
C ALA A 247 -7.55 20.30 -10.30
N GLU A 248 -8.32 20.40 -11.38
CA GLU A 248 -9.78 20.27 -11.36
C GLU A 248 -10.24 18.88 -10.89
N LEU A 249 -9.56 17.81 -11.34
CA LEU A 249 -9.86 16.46 -10.90
C LEU A 249 -9.56 16.27 -9.40
N SER A 250 -8.46 16.84 -8.89
CA SER A 250 -8.14 16.84 -7.46
C SER A 250 -9.22 17.55 -6.64
N LYS A 251 -9.74 18.68 -7.13
CA LYS A 251 -10.83 19.42 -6.51
C LYS A 251 -12.12 18.60 -6.44
N GLU A 252 -12.51 17.95 -7.54
CA GLU A 252 -13.68 17.07 -7.58
C GLU A 252 -13.54 15.90 -6.59
N ALA A 253 -12.34 15.32 -6.48
CA ALA A 253 -12.09 14.23 -5.54
C ALA A 253 -12.28 14.66 -4.07
N ILE A 254 -11.81 15.85 -3.68
CA ILE A 254 -12.02 16.39 -2.33
C ILE A 254 -13.50 16.63 -2.06
N LEU A 255 -14.24 17.22 -3.00
CA LEU A 255 -15.68 17.46 -2.84
C LEU A 255 -16.44 16.15 -2.59
N LYS A 256 -16.13 15.10 -3.36
CA LYS A 256 -16.70 13.76 -3.19
C LYS A 256 -16.35 13.13 -1.85
N ALA A 257 -15.11 13.31 -1.39
CA ALA A 257 -14.66 12.80 -0.09
C ALA A 257 -15.39 13.50 1.07
N ARG A 258 -15.56 14.82 1.00
CA ARG A 258 -16.34 15.61 1.97
C ARG A 258 -17.82 15.24 1.97
N LEU A 259 -18.40 15.01 0.79
CA LEU A 259 -19.79 14.58 0.66
C LEU A 259 -20.00 13.24 1.38
N LEU A 260 -19.13 12.26 1.12
CA LEU A 260 -19.23 10.95 1.77
C LEU A 260 -18.99 11.05 3.29
N ALA A 261 -18.04 11.89 3.73
CA ALA A 261 -17.83 12.15 5.16
C ALA A 261 -19.12 12.65 5.83
N ALA A 262 -19.76 13.67 5.24
CA ALA A 262 -20.99 14.25 5.75
C ALA A 262 -22.15 13.23 5.77
N GLU A 263 -22.28 12.39 4.74
CA GLU A 263 -23.28 11.31 4.69
C GLU A 263 -23.06 10.26 5.80
N LEU A 264 -21.81 9.89 6.07
CA LEU A 264 -21.48 8.93 7.14
C LEU A 264 -21.71 9.51 8.53
N TYR A 265 -21.29 10.76 8.76
CA TYR A 265 -21.59 11.45 10.02
C TYR A 265 -23.08 11.65 10.22
N LEU A 266 -23.86 11.93 9.17
CA LEU A 266 -25.31 12.05 9.29
C LEU A 266 -25.93 10.77 9.86
N ILE A 267 -25.50 9.60 9.38
CA ILE A 267 -25.95 8.30 9.91
C ILE A 267 -25.56 8.15 11.39
N ASP A 268 -24.30 8.43 11.74
CA ASP A 268 -23.83 8.33 13.13
C ASP A 268 -24.57 9.28 14.07
N PHE A 269 -24.81 10.53 13.66
CA PHE A 269 -25.55 11.52 14.44
C PHE A 269 -27.04 11.16 14.56
N GLN A 270 -27.65 10.59 13.52
CA GLN A 270 -29.02 10.06 13.59
C GLN A 270 -29.13 8.89 14.59
N ASN A 271 -28.14 8.00 14.63
CA ASN A 271 -28.08 6.94 15.63
C ASN A 271 -27.90 7.52 17.04
N LEU A 272 -26.99 8.48 17.23
CA LEU A 272 -26.82 9.18 18.50
C LEU A 272 -28.10 9.88 18.96
N TYR A 273 -28.88 10.46 18.04
CA TYR A 273 -30.16 11.08 18.36
C TYR A 273 -31.15 10.08 18.97
N LEU A 274 -31.17 8.84 18.47
CA LEU A 274 -32.02 7.77 19.00
C LEU A 274 -31.53 7.32 20.38
N GLU A 275 -30.23 7.05 20.52
CA GLU A 275 -29.60 6.52 21.74
C GLU A 275 -29.57 7.53 22.90
N LEU A 276 -29.22 8.79 22.65
CA LEU A 276 -29.09 9.84 23.68
C LEU A 276 -30.44 10.44 24.09
N SER A 277 -31.36 9.58 24.51
CA SER A 277 -32.74 9.91 24.91
C SER A 277 -32.90 10.43 26.34
N MET A 278 -31.81 10.48 27.10
CA MET A 278 -31.81 10.78 28.53
C MET A 278 -32.26 12.22 28.83
N HIS A 279 -33.10 12.38 29.85
CA HIS A 279 -33.51 13.69 30.37
C HIS A 279 -32.52 14.24 31.42
N LYS A 280 -31.73 13.36 32.05
CA LYS A 280 -30.74 13.73 33.06
C LYS A 280 -29.50 14.29 32.36
N ALA A 281 -29.25 15.59 32.53
CA ALA A 281 -28.10 16.32 32.00
C ALA A 281 -27.66 17.41 32.99
N ASN A 282 -26.55 18.06 32.72
CA ASN A 282 -26.13 19.23 33.48
C ASN A 282 -27.02 20.46 33.18
N ASP A 283 -26.92 21.49 34.02
CA ASP A 283 -27.78 22.68 33.94
C ASP A 283 -27.64 23.41 32.60
N GLU A 284 -26.45 23.40 32.00
CA GLU A 284 -26.18 24.01 30.70
C GLU A 284 -26.98 23.36 29.57
N LEU A 285 -26.92 22.03 29.43
CA LEU A 285 -27.67 21.32 28.39
C LEU A 285 -29.18 21.37 28.64
N ILE A 286 -29.63 21.35 29.90
CA ILE A 286 -31.05 21.51 30.25
C ILE A 286 -31.55 22.89 29.80
N ALA A 287 -30.78 23.96 30.08
CA ALA A 287 -31.14 25.31 29.69
C ALA A 287 -31.15 25.50 28.16
N ALA A 288 -30.30 24.78 27.42
CA ALA A 288 -30.23 24.82 25.97
C ALA A 288 -31.42 24.13 25.27
N ASP A 289 -32.14 23.21 25.92
CA ASP A 289 -33.29 22.50 25.36
C ASP A 289 -34.59 23.34 25.38
N THR A 290 -34.61 24.40 24.56
CA THR A 290 -35.77 25.30 24.47
C THR A 290 -37.01 24.65 23.84
N ASN A 291 -36.84 23.51 23.16
CA ASN A 291 -37.90 22.81 22.45
C ASN A 291 -38.44 21.59 23.22
N SER A 292 -37.90 21.32 24.41
CA SER A 292 -38.27 20.18 25.27
C SER A 292 -38.20 18.82 24.56
N ILE A 293 -37.24 18.64 23.64
CA ILE A 293 -37.06 17.38 22.90
C ILE A 293 -36.02 16.45 23.55
N GLY A 294 -35.36 16.92 24.61
CA GLY A 294 -34.31 16.27 25.36
C GLY A 294 -32.97 17.03 25.23
N PRO A 295 -32.23 17.24 26.34
CA PRO A 295 -31.00 18.06 26.37
C PRO A 295 -29.97 17.66 25.31
N TYR A 296 -29.64 16.37 25.23
CA TYR A 296 -28.70 15.84 24.24
C TYR A 296 -29.29 15.87 22.82
N ARG A 297 -30.55 15.45 22.67
CA ARG A 297 -31.25 15.41 21.37
C ARG A 297 -31.34 16.78 20.71
N ASN A 298 -31.50 17.84 21.49
CA ASN A 298 -31.52 19.21 20.98
C ASN A 298 -30.21 19.59 20.27
N LEU A 299 -29.05 19.33 20.90
CA LEU A 299 -27.74 19.59 20.30
C LEU A 299 -27.47 18.70 19.07
N ILE A 300 -27.77 17.41 19.18
CA ILE A 300 -27.57 16.46 18.08
C ILE A 300 -28.45 16.82 16.88
N LYS A 301 -29.71 17.21 17.09
CA LYS A 301 -30.63 17.61 16.02
C LYS A 301 -30.17 18.86 15.26
N GLN A 302 -29.57 19.83 15.95
CA GLN A 302 -29.00 21.00 15.29
C GLN A 302 -27.83 20.60 14.37
N THR A 303 -27.00 19.66 14.81
CA THR A 303 -25.87 19.17 14.02
C THR A 303 -26.33 18.33 12.83
N ILE A 304 -27.38 17.52 13.00
CA ILE A 304 -28.06 16.82 11.90
C ILE A 304 -28.50 17.81 10.81
N GLY A 305 -29.16 18.91 11.18
CA GLY A 305 -29.58 19.93 10.20
C GLY A 305 -28.41 20.59 9.46
N LYS A 306 -27.27 20.82 10.13
CA LYS A 306 -26.05 21.32 9.48
C LYS A 306 -25.45 20.31 8.50
N LEU A 307 -25.46 19.02 8.86
CA LEU A 307 -25.00 17.93 8.00
C LEU A 307 -25.88 17.79 6.75
N GLU A 308 -27.21 17.80 6.92
CA GLU A 308 -28.18 17.76 5.82
C GLU A 308 -27.96 18.93 4.85
N HIS A 309 -27.80 20.15 5.38
CA HIS A 309 -27.51 21.33 4.56
C HIS A 309 -26.15 21.22 3.84
N SER A 310 -25.12 20.75 4.54
CA SER A 310 -23.79 20.53 3.95
C SER A 310 -23.84 19.53 2.80
N ILE A 311 -24.60 18.44 2.94
CA ILE A 311 -24.80 17.43 1.90
C ILE A 311 -25.50 18.05 0.67
N GLU A 312 -26.52 18.88 0.88
CA GLU A 312 -27.22 19.57 -0.22
C GLU A 312 -26.27 20.50 -1.00
N LEU A 313 -25.47 21.30 -0.30
CA LEU A 313 -24.50 22.19 -0.91
C LEU A 313 -23.40 21.42 -1.67
N LEU A 314 -22.83 20.37 -1.06
CA LEU A 314 -21.78 19.55 -1.67
C LEU A 314 -22.27 18.81 -2.92
N LYS A 315 -23.55 18.38 -2.96
CA LYS A 315 -24.17 17.80 -4.17
C LYS A 315 -24.29 18.78 -5.34
N ASN A 316 -24.26 20.08 -5.05
CA ASN A 316 -24.28 21.16 -6.03
C ASN A 316 -22.88 21.79 -6.23
N ASP A 317 -21.81 21.12 -5.80
CA ASP A 317 -20.42 21.59 -5.86
C ASP A 317 -20.18 22.94 -5.13
N GLN A 318 -20.99 23.24 -4.11
CA GLN A 318 -20.88 24.46 -3.31
C GLN A 318 -20.17 24.18 -1.97
N ILE A 319 -19.16 25.00 -1.67
CA ILE A 319 -18.35 24.88 -0.43
C ILE A 319 -18.65 25.98 0.60
N GLN A 320 -19.46 26.98 0.27
CA GLN A 320 -19.79 28.04 1.20
C GLN A 320 -20.97 27.61 2.08
N GLY A 321 -20.77 27.55 3.39
CA GLY A 321 -21.82 27.14 4.36
C GLY A 321 -21.83 25.65 4.69
N VAL A 322 -20.95 24.86 4.09
CA VAL A 322 -20.70 23.47 4.52
C VAL A 322 -19.86 23.45 5.81
N ILE A 323 -19.95 22.36 6.57
CA ILE A 323 -19.06 22.12 7.72
C ILE A 323 -17.60 22.26 7.29
N ALA A 324 -16.93 23.25 7.86
CA ALA A 324 -15.60 23.71 7.43
C ALA A 324 -14.47 23.20 8.32
N SER A 325 -14.78 22.73 9.53
CA SER A 325 -13.79 22.22 10.49
C SER A 325 -14.32 21.01 11.27
N PRO A 326 -13.43 20.09 11.71
CA PRO A 326 -13.80 19.00 12.63
C PRO A 326 -14.41 19.50 13.94
N GLU A 327 -14.04 20.69 14.41
CA GLU A 327 -14.53 21.30 15.65
C GLU A 327 -16.05 21.50 15.64
N GLU A 328 -16.65 21.78 14.47
CA GLU A 328 -18.11 21.91 14.35
C GLU A 328 -18.85 20.60 14.63
N LEU A 329 -18.18 19.45 14.47
CA LEU A 329 -18.70 18.13 14.83
C LEU A 329 -18.31 17.75 16.26
N LEU A 330 -17.07 18.04 16.68
CA LEU A 330 -16.55 17.68 18.01
C LEU A 330 -17.23 18.45 19.14
N GLN A 331 -17.48 19.75 18.97
CA GLN A 331 -18.04 20.59 20.03
C GLN A 331 -19.36 20.04 20.59
N PRO A 332 -20.41 19.74 19.79
CA PRO A 332 -21.64 19.19 20.32
C PRO A 332 -21.46 17.79 20.94
N LEU A 333 -20.54 16.97 20.42
CA LEU A 333 -20.26 15.64 20.97
C LEU A 333 -19.57 15.73 22.34
N ASN A 334 -18.60 16.63 22.49
CA ASN A 334 -17.89 16.85 23.74
C ASN A 334 -18.81 17.41 24.82
N LEU A 335 -19.68 18.38 24.51
CA LEU A 335 -20.70 18.88 25.44
C LEU A 335 -21.64 17.76 25.92
N CYS A 336 -22.09 16.89 25.00
CA CYS A 336 -22.87 15.72 25.38
C CYS A 336 -22.08 14.80 26.32
N ARG A 337 -20.81 14.55 26.01
CA ARG A 337 -19.97 13.62 26.78
C ARG A 337 -19.67 14.16 28.18
N GLU A 338 -19.31 15.42 28.30
CA GLU A 338 -19.05 16.12 29.57
C GLU A 338 -20.27 16.06 30.48
N SER A 339 -21.46 16.42 29.97
CA SER A 339 -22.70 16.33 30.73
C SER A 339 -23.02 14.90 31.18
N LEU A 340 -22.85 13.89 30.32
CA LEU A 340 -23.08 12.49 30.69
C LEU A 340 -22.15 12.05 31.83
N LEU A 341 -20.88 12.46 31.80
CA LEU A 341 -19.92 12.16 32.86
C LEU A 341 -20.30 12.86 34.18
N GLU A 342 -20.66 14.13 34.14
CA GLU A 342 -21.07 14.91 35.32
C GLU A 342 -22.29 14.32 36.02
N VAL A 343 -23.26 13.79 35.27
CA VAL A 343 -24.46 13.16 35.84
C VAL A 343 -24.28 11.67 36.17
N GLY A 344 -23.07 11.14 36.05
CA GLY A 344 -22.69 9.76 36.41
C GLY A 344 -23.04 8.68 35.39
N LEU A 345 -23.32 9.06 34.13
CA LEU A 345 -23.65 8.15 33.02
C LEU A 345 -22.40 7.74 32.22
N HIS A 346 -21.34 7.29 32.92
CA HIS A 346 -20.03 6.98 32.33
C HIS A 346 -20.09 5.97 31.17
N LYS A 347 -20.91 4.92 31.28
CA LYS A 347 -21.04 3.89 30.22
C LYS A 347 -21.65 4.45 28.94
N ALA A 348 -22.59 5.40 29.05
CA ALA A 348 -23.16 6.06 27.89
C ALA A 348 -22.17 7.07 27.26
N ALA A 349 -21.38 7.74 28.09
CA ALA A 349 -20.34 8.67 27.64
C ALA A 349 -19.20 7.99 26.87
N ASN A 350 -18.85 6.75 27.24
CA ASN A 350 -17.70 6.00 26.73
C ASN A 350 -18.08 4.83 25.78
N SER A 351 -19.28 4.87 25.19
CA SER A 351 -19.74 3.90 24.17
C SER A 351 -19.78 4.53 22.77
N ILE A 352 -20.93 4.51 22.10
CA ILE A 352 -21.12 5.03 20.74
C ILE A 352 -20.77 6.51 20.60
N LEU A 353 -20.98 7.31 21.65
CA LEU A 353 -20.61 8.74 21.64
C LEU A 353 -19.09 8.92 21.50
N LEU A 354 -18.31 8.17 22.28
CA LEU A 354 -16.85 8.18 22.19
C LEU A 354 -16.35 7.63 20.86
N ASP A 355 -17.05 6.64 20.28
CA ASP A 355 -16.72 6.12 18.95
C ASP A 355 -16.85 7.20 17.88
N VAL A 356 -17.92 8.02 17.93
CA VAL A 356 -18.10 9.13 16.98
C VAL A 356 -17.05 10.22 17.20
N ILE A 357 -16.69 10.54 18.45
CA ILE A 357 -15.58 11.47 18.75
C ILE A 357 -14.26 10.96 18.13
N ARG A 358 -13.93 9.68 18.36
CA ARG A 358 -12.73 9.02 17.80
C ARG A 358 -12.75 9.01 16.26
N LYS A 359 -13.92 8.80 15.65
CA LYS A 359 -14.10 8.91 14.19
C LYS A 359 -13.79 10.33 13.69
N VAL A 360 -14.26 11.38 14.36
CA VAL A 360 -13.97 12.75 13.94
C VAL A 360 -12.48 13.08 14.04
N HIS A 361 -11.80 12.63 15.11
CA HIS A 361 -10.34 12.77 15.23
C HIS A 361 -9.56 12.01 14.15
N CYS A 362 -9.98 10.80 13.78
CA CYS A 362 -9.31 9.98 12.77
C CYS A 362 -9.58 10.45 11.32
N PHE A 363 -10.85 10.72 10.99
CA PHE A 363 -11.31 10.90 9.61
C PHE A 363 -11.51 12.38 9.21
N GLY A 364 -11.63 13.28 10.18
CA GLY A 364 -11.89 14.70 9.93
C GLY A 364 -13.13 14.93 9.06
N ILE A 365 -13.14 16.00 8.27
CA ILE A 365 -14.30 16.39 7.43
C ILE A 365 -14.24 15.84 6.00
N SER A 366 -13.22 15.03 5.67
CA SER A 366 -12.99 14.53 4.31
C SER A 366 -12.63 13.05 4.24
N LEU A 367 -12.72 12.30 5.35
CA LEU A 367 -12.29 10.89 5.51
C LEU A 367 -10.78 10.67 5.38
N VAL A 368 -10.17 11.29 4.38
CA VAL A 368 -8.74 11.26 4.07
C VAL A 368 -8.28 12.68 3.78
N LYS A 369 -7.01 12.94 4.08
CA LYS A 369 -6.29 14.10 3.56
C LYS A 369 -5.70 13.78 2.19
N LEU A 370 -5.83 14.68 1.22
CA LEU A 370 -5.24 14.48 -0.11
C LEU A 370 -3.77 14.92 -0.10
N ASP A 371 -2.85 13.98 -0.29
CA ASP A 371 -1.46 14.31 -0.60
C ASP A 371 -1.35 14.75 -2.06
N VAL A 372 -0.46 15.70 -2.33
CA VAL A 372 -0.11 16.10 -3.70
C VAL A 372 1.31 15.67 -3.98
N ARG A 373 1.54 14.94 -5.08
CA ARG A 373 2.87 14.46 -5.46
C ARG A 373 3.20 14.85 -6.89
N GLN A 374 4.36 15.47 -7.11
CA GLN A 374 4.86 15.82 -8.44
C GLN A 374 6.38 15.61 -8.53
N HIS A 375 6.88 15.38 -9.73
CA HIS A 375 8.30 15.19 -10.01
C HIS A 375 9.05 16.53 -10.03
N SER A 376 10.25 16.57 -9.41
CA SER A 376 11.11 17.76 -9.25
C SER A 376 11.33 18.55 -10.54
N GLU A 377 11.65 17.86 -11.63
CA GLU A 377 11.85 18.46 -12.96
C GLU A 377 10.69 19.37 -13.43
N PHE A 378 9.44 19.04 -13.10
CA PHE A 378 8.29 19.87 -13.47
C PHE A 378 8.30 21.21 -12.72
N HIS A 379 8.81 21.22 -11.49
CA HIS A 379 8.97 22.45 -10.71
C HIS A 379 10.09 23.30 -11.28
N ASP A 380 11.22 22.67 -11.63
CA ASP A 380 12.35 23.34 -12.27
C ASP A 380 11.95 24.01 -13.59
N GLN A 381 11.13 23.34 -14.40
CA GLN A 381 10.61 23.91 -15.65
C GLN A 381 9.70 25.14 -15.41
N VAL A 382 8.86 25.11 -14.37
CA VAL A 382 8.03 26.27 -13.99
C VAL A 382 8.91 27.45 -13.61
N ILE A 383 9.94 27.23 -12.77
CA ILE A 383 10.85 28.31 -12.38
C ILE A 383 11.65 28.81 -13.58
N ALA A 384 12.06 27.93 -14.50
CA ALA A 384 12.74 28.31 -15.72
C ALA A 384 11.88 29.24 -16.59
N GLU A 385 10.61 28.89 -16.84
CA GLU A 385 9.69 29.75 -17.59
C GLU A 385 9.43 31.09 -16.88
N ILE A 386 9.32 31.09 -15.54
CA ILE A 386 9.16 32.34 -14.75
C ILE A 386 10.39 33.24 -14.88
N VAL A 387 11.60 32.68 -14.69
CA VAL A 387 12.87 33.41 -14.76
C VAL A 387 13.10 33.96 -16.17
N GLU A 388 12.81 33.17 -17.21
CA GLU A 388 12.89 33.62 -18.60
C GLU A 388 11.91 34.76 -18.89
N SER A 389 10.65 34.61 -18.49
CA SER A 389 9.59 35.63 -18.65
C SER A 389 9.93 36.95 -17.96
N LEU A 390 10.62 36.89 -16.81
CA LEU A 390 11.09 38.06 -16.07
C LEU A 390 12.43 38.63 -16.61
N GLY A 391 13.05 37.99 -17.60
CA GLY A 391 14.35 38.39 -18.15
C GLY A 391 15.51 38.20 -17.17
N LEU A 392 15.41 37.24 -16.25
CA LEU A 392 16.39 36.98 -15.18
C LEU A 392 17.45 35.94 -15.55
N GLY A 393 17.31 35.26 -16.70
CA GLY A 393 18.29 34.32 -17.24
C GLY A 393 17.68 32.94 -17.54
N ASP A 394 18.53 31.91 -17.51
CA ASP A 394 18.15 30.50 -17.71
C ASP A 394 18.41 29.71 -16.42
N TYR A 395 17.35 29.42 -15.66
CA TYR A 395 17.42 28.72 -14.38
C TYR A 395 18.02 27.31 -14.51
N LEU A 396 17.74 26.59 -15.60
CA LEU A 396 18.20 25.20 -15.76
C LEU A 396 19.72 25.13 -15.91
N SER A 397 20.36 26.19 -16.43
CA SER A 397 21.81 26.32 -16.53
C SER A 397 22.53 26.67 -15.21
N TRP A 398 21.80 27.01 -14.15
CA TRP A 398 22.39 27.43 -12.88
C TRP A 398 22.85 26.24 -12.06
N ASP A 399 23.98 26.41 -11.37
CA ASP A 399 24.45 25.49 -10.35
C ASP A 399 23.63 25.61 -9.06
N GLU A 400 23.72 24.57 -8.23
CA GLU A 400 22.91 24.46 -7.01
C GLU A 400 23.01 25.67 -6.07
N PRO A 401 24.20 26.22 -5.75
CA PRO A 401 24.30 27.40 -4.89
C PRO A 401 23.56 28.61 -5.45
N LYS A 402 23.63 28.84 -6.76
CA LYS A 402 22.95 29.97 -7.41
C LYS A 402 21.43 29.77 -7.45
N ARG A 403 20.96 28.54 -7.66
CA ARG A 403 19.52 28.20 -7.54
C ARG A 403 19.02 28.52 -6.13
N CYS A 404 19.70 28.02 -5.09
CA CYS A 404 19.34 28.26 -3.70
C CYS A 404 19.35 29.76 -3.33
N GLU A 405 20.39 30.52 -3.73
CA GLU A 405 20.46 31.96 -3.47
C GLU A 405 19.27 32.70 -4.07
N PHE A 406 18.93 32.40 -5.33
CA PHE A 406 17.77 32.98 -6.00
C PHE A 406 16.46 32.63 -5.29
N LEU A 407 16.25 31.34 -5.00
CA LEU A 407 15.01 30.85 -4.38
C LEU A 407 14.81 31.46 -2.99
N GLN A 408 15.83 31.45 -2.13
CA GLN A 408 15.74 32.06 -0.79
C GLN A 408 15.46 33.56 -0.87
N LYS A 409 16.11 34.27 -1.79
CA LYS A 409 15.87 35.69 -2.01
C LYS A 409 14.41 35.95 -2.42
N GLU A 410 13.89 35.20 -3.38
CA GLU A 410 12.52 35.40 -3.85
C GLU A 410 11.47 34.88 -2.86
N ILE A 411 11.76 33.85 -2.05
CA ILE A 411 10.89 33.42 -0.94
C ILE A 411 10.73 34.54 0.09
N ASN A 412 11.78 35.30 0.38
CA ASN A 412 11.74 36.39 1.35
C ASN A 412 11.30 37.74 0.77
N ASN A 413 11.13 37.84 -0.55
CA ASN A 413 10.79 39.08 -1.23
C ASN A 413 9.27 39.40 -1.20
N PRO A 414 8.78 40.48 -0.58
CA PRO A 414 7.34 40.71 -0.46
C PRO A 414 6.61 41.00 -1.79
N ARG A 415 7.34 41.20 -2.91
CA ARG A 415 6.72 41.41 -4.22
C ARG A 415 6.07 40.11 -4.75
N PRO A 416 4.96 40.19 -5.50
CA PRO A 416 4.45 39.07 -6.27
C PRO A 416 5.47 38.57 -7.31
N LEU A 417 5.59 37.24 -7.44
CA LEU A 417 6.55 36.61 -8.37
C LEU A 417 5.97 36.42 -9.77
N LEU A 418 4.73 35.96 -9.88
CA LEU A 418 4.15 35.51 -11.16
C LEU A 418 3.86 36.68 -12.10
N PRO A 419 4.53 36.78 -13.27
CA PRO A 419 4.17 37.76 -14.29
C PRO A 419 2.86 37.36 -14.98
N ASN A 420 2.20 38.34 -15.59
CA ASN A 420 1.07 38.07 -16.48
C ASN A 420 1.60 37.57 -17.85
N ALA A 421 1.90 36.28 -17.93
CA ALA A 421 2.45 35.61 -19.11
C ALA A 421 1.56 34.45 -19.55
N LYS A 422 1.77 33.96 -20.77
CA LYS A 422 1.20 32.70 -21.24
C LYS A 422 2.20 31.59 -20.99
N TRP A 423 1.82 30.63 -20.17
CA TRP A 423 2.63 29.48 -19.80
C TRP A 423 2.47 28.33 -20.78
N SER A 424 3.44 27.42 -20.83
CA SER A 424 3.22 26.11 -21.45
C SER A 424 2.09 25.36 -20.73
N ALA A 425 1.45 24.40 -21.40
CA ALA A 425 0.38 23.61 -20.79
C ALA A 425 0.84 22.88 -19.52
N GLN A 426 2.09 22.42 -19.50
CA GLN A 426 2.70 21.73 -18.37
C GLN A 426 2.93 22.69 -17.19
N THR A 427 3.48 23.87 -17.44
CA THR A 427 3.69 24.90 -16.42
C THR A 427 2.35 25.42 -15.88
N GLN A 428 1.37 25.62 -16.75
CA GLN A 428 0.02 26.04 -16.35
C GLN A 428 -0.61 25.02 -15.40
N GLU A 429 -0.54 23.72 -15.70
CA GLU A 429 -1.10 22.68 -14.82
C GLU A 429 -0.42 22.65 -13.44
N VAL A 430 0.90 22.86 -13.36
CA VAL A 430 1.59 22.95 -12.06
C VAL A 430 1.12 24.19 -11.29
N LEU A 431 1.02 25.35 -11.93
CA LEU A 431 0.51 26.57 -11.30
C LEU A 431 -0.95 26.43 -10.86
N ASP A 432 -1.80 25.81 -11.68
CA ASP A 432 -3.20 25.51 -11.35
C ASP A 432 -3.29 24.56 -10.15
N THR A 433 -2.35 23.62 -10.01
CA THR A 433 -2.24 22.75 -8.84
C THR A 433 -1.96 23.53 -7.57
N PHE A 434 -0.97 24.43 -7.59
CA PHE A 434 -0.63 25.25 -6.42
C PHE A 434 -1.74 26.24 -6.07
N LYS A 435 -2.43 26.78 -7.08
CA LYS A 435 -3.63 27.59 -6.89
C LYS A 435 -4.76 26.79 -6.24
N PHE A 436 -5.03 25.58 -6.75
CA PHE A 436 -5.99 24.66 -6.13
C PHE A 436 -5.65 24.42 -4.65
N ILE A 437 -4.39 24.12 -4.34
CA ILE A 437 -3.92 23.93 -2.96
C ILE A 437 -4.20 25.18 -2.10
N ALA A 438 -3.93 26.37 -2.62
CA ALA A 438 -4.18 27.64 -1.92
C ALA A 438 -5.67 27.94 -1.68
N GLU A 439 -6.56 27.44 -2.53
CA GLU A 439 -8.02 27.59 -2.40
C GLU A 439 -8.64 26.59 -1.42
N GLN A 440 -7.94 25.51 -1.03
CA GLN A 440 -8.47 24.50 -0.12
C GLN A 440 -8.10 24.76 1.34
N PRO A 441 -8.98 24.38 2.30
CA PRO A 441 -8.64 24.40 3.72
C PRO A 441 -7.56 23.36 4.05
N LYS A 442 -6.70 23.64 5.05
CA LYS A 442 -5.61 22.74 5.46
C LYS A 442 -6.12 21.37 5.94
N GLU A 443 -7.38 21.32 6.38
CA GLU A 443 -8.02 20.13 6.95
C GLU A 443 -8.21 19.00 5.92
N VAL A 444 -8.31 19.34 4.62
CA VAL A 444 -8.55 18.36 3.54
C VAL A 444 -7.29 17.99 2.76
N LEU A 445 -6.17 18.65 3.03
CA LEU A 445 -4.88 18.44 2.38
C LEU A 445 -3.88 17.78 3.32
N GLY A 446 -3.06 16.89 2.77
CA GLY A 446 -2.01 16.19 3.48
C GLY A 446 -0.67 16.91 3.31
N ILE A 447 0.27 16.24 2.67
CA ILE A 447 1.62 16.76 2.42
C ILE A 447 1.90 16.92 0.92
N TYR A 448 2.85 17.78 0.58
CA TYR A 448 3.38 17.92 -0.78
C TYR A 448 4.63 17.07 -0.94
N ILE A 449 4.62 16.11 -1.85
CA ILE A 449 5.70 15.14 -2.07
C ILE A 449 6.44 15.49 -3.36
N ILE A 450 7.77 15.57 -3.28
CA ILE A 450 8.63 15.87 -4.43
C ILE A 450 9.32 14.57 -4.84
N SER A 451 8.89 14.02 -5.98
CA SER A 451 9.51 12.80 -6.55
C SER A 451 10.82 13.15 -7.23
N MET A 452 11.78 12.22 -7.22
CA MET A 452 13.15 12.44 -7.71
C MET A 452 13.78 13.69 -7.09
N ALA A 453 13.63 13.85 -5.76
CA ALA A 453 14.29 14.90 -5.01
C ALA A 453 15.76 14.51 -4.78
N SER A 454 16.67 15.43 -5.08
CA SER A 454 18.12 15.19 -5.05
C SER A 454 18.91 16.34 -4.40
N GLN A 455 18.37 17.56 -4.42
CA GLN A 455 19.07 18.77 -3.97
C GLN A 455 18.22 19.64 -3.04
N GLN A 456 18.85 20.66 -2.45
CA GLN A 456 18.17 21.63 -1.58
C GLN A 456 17.17 22.48 -2.38
N SER A 457 17.52 22.86 -3.62
CA SER A 457 16.69 23.66 -4.49
C SER A 457 15.32 23.05 -4.74
N ASP A 458 15.21 21.71 -4.80
CA ASP A 458 13.95 21.01 -5.08
C ASP A 458 12.86 21.39 -4.05
N VAL A 459 13.23 21.39 -2.76
CA VAL A 459 12.33 21.76 -1.66
C VAL A 459 12.07 23.27 -1.64
N LEU A 460 13.09 24.09 -1.89
CA LEU A 460 12.95 25.55 -1.91
C LEU A 460 12.07 26.02 -3.06
N THR A 461 12.13 25.37 -4.23
CA THR A 461 11.27 25.67 -5.37
C THR A 461 9.79 25.48 -5.00
N VAL A 462 9.44 24.39 -4.33
CA VAL A 462 8.05 24.15 -3.88
C VAL A 462 7.60 25.21 -2.87
N ASN A 463 8.46 25.61 -1.93
CA ASN A 463 8.16 26.73 -1.01
C ASN A 463 7.89 28.04 -1.77
N LEU A 464 8.70 28.32 -2.80
CA LEU A 464 8.51 29.51 -3.62
C LEU A 464 7.19 29.47 -4.40
N LEU A 465 6.81 28.30 -4.94
CA LEU A 465 5.55 28.13 -5.67
C LEU A 465 4.33 28.26 -4.74
N MET A 466 4.37 27.68 -3.54
CA MET A 466 3.32 27.85 -2.53
C MET A 466 3.11 29.33 -2.18
N LYS A 467 4.22 30.07 -2.01
CA LYS A 467 4.16 31.51 -1.80
C LYS A 467 3.62 32.25 -3.03
N ALA A 468 4.08 31.89 -4.22
CA ALA A 468 3.72 32.57 -5.47
C ALA A 468 2.22 32.47 -5.79
N THR A 469 1.53 31.47 -5.25
CA THR A 469 0.07 31.28 -5.35
C THR A 469 -0.69 31.68 -4.10
N ASP A 470 -0.08 32.47 -3.20
CA ASP A 470 -0.70 33.01 -1.98
C ASP A 470 -1.26 31.96 -1.00
N LEU A 471 -0.58 30.81 -0.86
CA LEU A 471 -0.94 29.82 0.17
C LEU A 471 -0.81 30.44 1.57
N SER A 472 -1.89 30.42 2.34
CA SER A 472 -1.99 31.10 3.65
C SER A 472 -1.42 30.32 4.84
N TRP A 473 -0.95 29.09 4.62
CA TRP A 473 -0.45 28.19 5.64
C TRP A 473 0.76 27.40 5.12
N ASP A 474 1.65 26.94 6.02
CA ASP A 474 2.82 26.18 5.61
C ASP A 474 2.44 24.69 5.41
N MET A 475 2.14 24.31 4.17
CA MET A 475 1.88 22.91 3.81
C MET A 475 3.15 22.08 3.96
N PRO A 476 3.13 20.95 4.71
CA PRO A 476 4.34 20.16 4.91
C PRO A 476 4.86 19.60 3.59
N ILE A 477 6.17 19.72 3.36
CA ILE A 477 6.86 19.21 2.17
C ILE A 477 7.66 17.97 2.55
N ALA A 478 7.60 16.92 1.72
CA ALA A 478 8.39 15.72 1.85
C ALA A 478 9.23 15.48 0.57
N PRO A 479 10.56 15.64 0.60
CA PRO A 479 11.41 15.12 -0.47
C PRO A 479 11.33 13.59 -0.46
N LEU A 480 11.16 12.99 -1.64
CA LEU A 480 11.25 11.56 -1.89
C LEU A 480 12.61 11.24 -2.48
N PHE A 481 13.46 10.60 -1.69
CA PHE A 481 14.74 10.06 -2.12
C PHE A 481 14.53 8.63 -2.64
N GLU A 482 14.68 8.44 -3.95
CA GLU A 482 14.28 7.19 -4.63
C GLU A 482 15.39 6.50 -5.43
N THR A 483 16.57 7.12 -5.61
CA THR A 483 17.77 6.47 -6.17
C THR A 483 18.79 6.13 -5.08
N LEU A 484 19.77 5.27 -5.38
CA LEU A 484 20.85 4.95 -4.44
C LEU A 484 21.65 6.20 -4.04
N ASP A 485 21.99 7.04 -5.02
CA ASP A 485 22.77 8.26 -4.78
C ASP A 485 21.97 9.30 -3.98
N ASP A 486 20.67 9.42 -4.23
CA ASP A 486 19.79 10.30 -3.48
C ASP A 486 19.65 9.85 -2.02
N LEU A 487 19.51 8.54 -1.77
CA LEU A 487 19.47 8.00 -0.40
C LEU A 487 20.78 8.27 0.36
N ASN A 488 21.93 8.09 -0.31
CA ASN A 488 23.24 8.36 0.27
C ASN A 488 23.42 9.86 0.59
N ASN A 489 22.86 10.75 -0.24
CA ASN A 489 22.94 12.20 -0.07
C ASN A 489 21.83 12.80 0.80
N ALA A 490 20.76 12.06 1.10
CA ALA A 490 19.56 12.54 1.79
C ALA A 490 19.87 13.29 3.08
N SER A 491 20.74 12.74 3.92
CA SER A 491 21.11 13.35 5.21
C SER A 491 21.78 14.71 5.04
N LYS A 492 22.65 14.87 4.03
CA LYS A 492 23.33 16.12 3.72
C LYS A 492 22.35 17.18 3.22
N VAL A 493 21.43 16.81 2.31
CA VAL A 493 20.40 17.71 1.79
C VAL A 493 19.50 18.21 2.93
N MET A 494 19.06 17.31 3.80
CA MET A 494 18.22 17.67 4.94
C MET A 494 18.96 18.49 6.00
N ASP A 495 20.25 18.25 6.23
CA ASP A 495 21.06 19.06 7.16
C ASP A 495 21.21 20.50 6.67
N LEU A 496 21.42 20.70 5.36
CA LEU A 496 21.45 22.03 4.74
C LEU A 496 20.11 22.76 4.86
N LEU A 497 19.00 22.07 4.59
CA LEU A 497 17.65 22.63 4.73
C LEU A 497 17.33 23.03 6.17
N LEU A 498 17.57 22.13 7.13
CA LEU A 498 17.25 22.37 8.55
C LEU A 498 18.22 23.36 9.22
N GLY A 499 19.41 23.55 8.63
CA GLY A 499 20.33 24.64 8.98
C GLY A 499 19.81 26.04 8.61
N ASP A 500 18.85 26.15 7.70
CA ASP A 500 18.19 27.41 7.36
C ASP A 500 17.07 27.72 8.36
N SER A 501 17.25 28.76 9.17
CA SER A 501 16.29 29.16 10.19
C SER A 501 14.92 29.57 9.65
N ASP A 502 14.85 30.07 8.42
CA ASP A 502 13.57 30.46 7.80
C ASP A 502 12.81 29.24 7.29
N TYR A 503 13.51 28.24 6.76
CA TYR A 503 12.90 26.95 6.44
C TYR A 503 12.40 26.23 7.70
N THR A 504 13.25 26.13 8.73
CA THR A 504 12.91 25.42 9.97
C THR A 504 11.67 25.98 10.67
N LYS A 505 11.41 27.30 10.62
CA LYS A 505 10.17 27.90 11.15
C LYS A 505 8.91 27.35 10.46
N ARG A 506 8.95 27.13 9.15
CA ARG A 506 7.81 26.63 8.33
C ARG A 506 7.47 25.17 8.64
N THR A 507 8.43 24.40 9.14
CA THR A 507 8.20 22.99 9.52
C THR A 507 7.33 22.84 10.77
N HIS A 508 7.14 23.92 11.53
CA HIS A 508 6.45 23.89 12.84
C HIS A 508 6.98 22.79 13.78
N GLY A 509 8.27 22.48 13.70
CA GLY A 509 8.92 21.49 14.57
C GLY A 509 8.85 20.04 14.07
N ALA A 510 8.32 19.78 12.88
CA ALA A 510 8.27 18.43 12.29
C ALA A 510 8.58 18.42 10.79
N GLN A 511 9.43 17.50 10.36
CA GLN A 511 9.85 17.36 8.96
C GLN A 511 9.49 15.98 8.42
N HIS A 512 8.80 15.96 7.27
CA HIS A 512 8.51 14.71 6.57
C HIS A 512 9.63 14.39 5.58
N VAL A 513 10.03 13.13 5.50
CA VAL A 513 10.94 12.63 4.45
C VAL A 513 10.40 11.32 3.93
N MET A 514 10.28 11.18 2.62
CA MET A 514 9.80 9.95 2.00
C MET A 514 10.96 9.11 1.48
N ILE A 515 10.89 7.80 1.75
CA ILE A 515 11.91 6.82 1.34
C ILE A 515 11.31 5.93 0.24
N GLY A 516 11.94 5.92 -0.94
CA GLY A 516 11.59 5.05 -2.06
C GLY A 516 12.18 3.65 -1.88
N TYR A 517 11.33 2.62 -1.95
CA TYR A 517 11.80 1.23 -1.85
C TYR A 517 11.98 0.57 -3.21
N SER A 518 10.89 0.42 -3.96
CA SER A 518 10.91 -0.28 -5.24
C SER A 518 11.75 0.43 -6.30
N ASP A 519 11.76 1.76 -6.31
CA ASP A 519 12.54 2.53 -7.29
C ASP A 519 14.05 2.40 -7.02
N SER A 520 14.50 2.44 -5.76
CA SER A 520 15.91 2.21 -5.41
C SER A 520 16.35 0.78 -5.66
N ALA A 521 15.46 -0.21 -5.42
CA ALA A 521 15.74 -1.61 -5.74
C ALA A 521 15.81 -1.86 -7.25
N LYS A 522 15.07 -1.09 -8.08
CA LYS A 522 15.18 -1.11 -9.54
C LYS A 522 16.50 -0.49 -10.03
N ASP A 523 17.04 0.48 -9.31
CA ASP A 523 18.32 1.15 -9.64
C ASP A 523 19.55 0.29 -9.28
N ALA A 524 19.56 -0.29 -8.08
CA ALA A 524 20.77 -0.89 -7.50
C ALA A 524 20.61 -2.35 -7.04
N GLY A 525 19.44 -2.97 -7.23
CA GLY A 525 19.12 -4.26 -6.65
C GLY A 525 18.68 -4.19 -5.19
N VAL A 526 18.02 -5.25 -4.75
CA VAL A 526 17.24 -5.31 -3.50
C VAL A 526 18.08 -5.23 -2.21
N LEU A 527 19.31 -5.77 -2.21
CA LEU A 527 20.18 -5.78 -1.02
C LEU A 527 20.84 -4.41 -0.82
N ALA A 528 21.43 -3.85 -1.88
CA ALA A 528 22.05 -2.53 -1.84
C ALA A 528 21.05 -1.42 -1.48
N ALA A 529 19.90 -1.40 -2.15
CA ALA A 529 18.84 -0.43 -1.86
C ALA A 529 18.38 -0.50 -0.40
N ALA A 530 18.21 -1.71 0.15
CA ALA A 530 17.77 -1.88 1.52
C ALA A 530 18.78 -1.41 2.55
N TRP A 531 20.06 -1.64 2.29
CA TRP A 531 21.13 -1.18 3.17
C TRP A 531 21.26 0.34 3.14
N ALA A 532 21.22 0.94 1.94
CA ALA A 532 21.20 2.38 1.77
C ALA A 532 20.01 3.04 2.48
N GLN A 533 18.82 2.43 2.42
CA GLN A 533 17.64 2.89 3.17
C GLN A 533 17.87 2.84 4.68
N TYR A 534 18.47 1.78 5.20
CA TYR A 534 18.77 1.67 6.63
C TYR A 534 19.74 2.78 7.07
N GLN A 535 20.83 2.98 6.33
CA GLN A 535 21.83 4.01 6.61
C GLN A 535 21.24 5.42 6.49
N ALA A 536 20.46 5.69 5.44
CA ALA A 536 19.82 6.98 5.22
C ALA A 536 18.87 7.33 6.38
N GLN A 537 18.03 6.39 6.80
CA GLN A 537 17.11 6.60 7.92
C GLN A 537 17.86 6.89 9.23
N GLU A 538 18.91 6.13 9.54
CA GLU A 538 19.73 6.37 10.73
C GLU A 538 20.40 7.75 10.70
N ALA A 539 20.93 8.15 9.54
CA ALA A 539 21.55 9.47 9.36
C ALA A 539 20.51 10.61 9.46
N LEU A 540 19.32 10.44 8.88
CA LEU A 540 18.22 11.40 8.96
C LEU A 540 17.73 11.59 10.40
N VAL A 541 17.62 10.51 11.19
CA VAL A 541 17.30 10.59 12.62
C VAL A 541 18.35 11.41 13.37
N ALA A 542 19.64 11.20 13.08
CA ALA A 542 20.71 11.97 13.70
C ALA A 542 20.65 13.46 13.34
N VAL A 543 20.42 13.80 12.06
CA VAL A 543 20.25 15.18 11.59
C VAL A 543 19.06 15.86 12.25
N ALA A 544 17.89 15.22 12.23
CA ALA A 544 16.67 15.78 12.83
C ALA A 544 16.83 16.02 14.34
N LYS A 545 17.49 15.10 15.05
CA LYS A 545 17.84 15.26 16.47
C LYS A 545 18.78 16.44 16.71
N GLY A 546 19.78 16.62 15.84
CA GLY A 546 20.71 17.77 15.90
C GLY A 546 19.99 19.12 15.80
N HIS A 547 18.97 19.20 14.94
CA HIS A 547 18.15 20.40 14.73
C HIS A 547 16.91 20.50 15.63
N LYS A 548 16.69 19.53 16.54
CA LYS A 548 15.51 19.44 17.43
C LYS A 548 14.17 19.42 16.67
N ILE A 549 14.15 18.71 15.55
CA ILE A 549 12.97 18.51 14.72
C ILE A 549 12.46 17.07 14.88
N THR A 550 11.15 16.93 14.95
CA THR A 550 10.50 15.61 14.89
C THR A 550 10.55 15.10 13.45
N LEU A 551 11.36 14.08 13.18
CA LEU A 551 11.38 13.43 11.88
C LEU A 551 10.15 12.53 11.72
N LYS A 552 9.45 12.68 10.60
CA LYS A 552 8.35 11.81 10.18
C LYS A 552 8.75 11.08 8.90
N LEU A 553 9.15 9.83 9.04
CA LEU A 553 9.50 8.99 7.90
C LEU A 553 8.23 8.48 7.21
N PHE A 554 8.16 8.72 5.91
CA PHE A 554 7.11 8.22 5.05
C PHE A 554 7.64 7.06 4.20
N HIS A 555 7.15 5.87 4.48
CA HIS A 555 7.56 4.65 3.80
C HIS A 555 6.78 4.45 2.49
N GLY A 556 7.49 4.44 1.37
CA GLY A 556 6.95 4.19 0.03
C GLY A 556 6.51 2.74 -0.24
N ARG A 557 6.00 2.50 -1.46
CA ARG A 557 5.54 1.18 -1.93
C ARG A 557 6.68 0.16 -2.02
N GLY A 558 6.35 -1.13 -1.88
CA GLY A 558 7.28 -2.27 -2.04
C GLY A 558 8.22 -2.53 -0.87
N GLY A 559 8.30 -1.63 0.12
CA GLY A 559 8.97 -1.91 1.37
C GLY A 559 8.35 -3.10 2.12
N THR A 560 9.14 -3.79 2.93
CA THR A 560 8.68 -4.91 3.79
C THR A 560 7.52 -4.51 4.70
N ILE A 561 7.46 -3.23 5.09
CA ILE A 561 6.41 -2.63 5.92
C ILE A 561 5.04 -2.63 5.23
N GLY A 562 5.00 -2.40 3.91
CA GLY A 562 3.74 -2.27 3.14
C GLY A 562 3.00 -3.59 2.89
N ARG A 563 3.56 -4.74 3.24
CA ARG A 563 3.10 -6.06 2.74
C ARG A 563 2.03 -6.75 3.58
N GLY A 564 1.70 -6.23 4.76
CA GLY A 564 0.65 -6.76 5.66
C GLY A 564 1.00 -8.04 6.40
N GLY A 565 0.19 -8.39 7.39
CA GLY A 565 0.35 -9.61 8.20
C GLY A 565 1.64 -9.64 9.03
N GLY A 566 2.07 -10.85 9.41
CA GLY A 566 3.28 -11.09 10.21
C GLY A 566 4.58 -10.49 9.65
N PRO A 567 4.85 -10.58 8.33
CA PRO A 567 6.04 -9.97 7.73
C PRO A 567 6.11 -8.44 7.90
N ALA A 568 4.98 -7.73 7.86
CA ALA A 568 4.95 -6.29 8.09
C ALA A 568 5.25 -5.93 9.55
N HIS A 569 4.76 -6.71 10.51
CA HIS A 569 5.09 -6.53 11.93
C HIS A 569 6.60 -6.62 12.17
N ALA A 570 7.26 -7.68 11.67
CA ALA A 570 8.70 -7.85 11.80
C ALA A 570 9.49 -6.73 11.09
N ALA A 571 8.99 -6.26 9.96
CA ALA A 571 9.59 -5.15 9.21
C ALA A 571 9.58 -3.83 9.98
N ILE A 572 8.48 -3.50 10.66
CA ILE A 572 8.35 -2.30 11.48
C ILE A 572 9.21 -2.45 12.74
N ALA A 573 9.14 -3.60 13.40
CA ALA A 573 9.89 -3.86 14.62
C ALA A 573 11.41 -3.79 14.41
N SER A 574 11.88 -4.04 13.18
CA SER A 574 13.29 -4.04 12.80
C SER A 574 13.81 -2.72 12.21
N GLN A 575 13.00 -1.66 12.18
CA GLN A 575 13.47 -0.34 11.73
C GLN A 575 14.60 0.20 12.63
N PRO A 576 15.50 1.06 12.09
CA PRO A 576 16.55 1.68 12.89
C PRO A 576 16.00 2.42 14.12
N PRO A 577 16.73 2.45 15.24
CA PRO A 577 16.29 3.16 16.45
C PRO A 577 15.98 4.63 16.19
N GLY A 578 14.88 5.14 16.78
CA GLY A 578 14.45 6.54 16.66
C GLY A 578 13.58 6.85 15.44
N THR A 579 13.50 5.97 14.45
CA THR A 579 12.72 6.18 13.20
C THR A 579 11.21 6.26 13.41
N LEU A 580 10.69 5.60 14.45
CA LEU A 580 9.26 5.57 14.77
C LEU A 580 8.84 6.63 15.82
N GLU A 581 9.75 7.50 16.28
CA GLU A 581 9.42 8.52 17.29
C GLU A 581 8.42 9.57 16.78
N GLY A 582 8.40 9.83 15.47
CA GLY A 582 7.42 10.71 14.82
C GLY A 582 6.15 10.02 14.35
N GLY A 583 5.96 8.74 14.70
CA GLY A 583 4.91 7.87 14.17
C GLY A 583 5.32 7.16 12.87
N LEU A 584 4.46 6.25 12.42
CA LEU A 584 4.60 5.52 11.17
C LEU A 584 3.68 6.12 10.11
N ARG A 585 4.24 6.67 9.03
CA ARG A 585 3.46 6.98 7.82
C ARG A 585 3.81 5.96 6.75
N VAL A 586 2.81 5.22 6.26
CA VAL A 586 3.03 4.09 5.35
C VAL A 586 2.12 4.16 4.13
N THR A 587 2.69 3.88 2.97
CA THR A 587 1.93 3.72 1.74
C THR A 587 1.21 2.37 1.73
N GLU A 588 -0.11 2.39 1.74
CA GLU A 588 -0.93 1.20 1.56
C GLU A 588 -1.15 0.96 0.08
N GLN A 589 -0.51 -0.08 -0.44
CA GLN A 589 -0.62 -0.45 -1.84
C GLN A 589 -2.05 -0.90 -2.13
N GLY A 590 -2.62 -0.46 -3.25
CA GLY A 590 -4.02 -0.79 -3.53
C GLY A 590 -4.27 -2.31 -3.58
N GLU A 591 -3.30 -3.10 -4.04
CA GLU A 591 -3.35 -4.57 -4.01
C GLU A 591 -3.43 -5.16 -2.61
N THR A 592 -2.91 -4.48 -1.59
CA THR A 592 -2.96 -4.94 -0.21
C THR A 592 -4.16 -4.39 0.56
N ILE A 593 -4.76 -3.27 0.13
CA ILE A 593 -5.91 -2.66 0.82
C ILE A 593 -7.02 -3.70 1.04
N ARG A 594 -7.34 -4.53 0.04
CA ARG A 594 -8.33 -5.60 0.19
C ARG A 594 -7.95 -6.62 1.26
N PHE A 595 -6.68 -7.02 1.32
CA PHE A 595 -6.19 -8.06 2.25
C PHE A 595 -5.85 -7.55 3.64
N LYS A 596 -5.83 -6.23 3.85
CA LYS A 596 -5.63 -5.63 5.19
C LYS A 596 -6.88 -4.97 5.73
N PHE A 597 -7.65 -4.31 4.87
CA PHE A 597 -8.75 -3.45 5.27
C PHE A 597 -10.06 -3.77 4.54
N GLY A 598 -10.12 -4.86 3.76
CA GLY A 598 -11.35 -5.22 3.04
C GLY A 598 -12.51 -5.60 3.94
N LEU A 599 -12.23 -6.11 5.14
CA LEU A 599 -13.23 -6.51 6.15
C LEU A 599 -12.93 -5.83 7.49
N PRO A 600 -13.94 -5.45 8.30
CA PRO A 600 -13.71 -4.80 9.60
C PRO A 600 -12.78 -5.58 10.53
N ASN A 601 -13.00 -6.90 10.71
CA ASN A 601 -12.15 -7.72 11.59
C ASN A 601 -10.71 -7.84 11.06
N LEU A 602 -10.53 -7.89 9.74
CA LEU A 602 -9.22 -7.89 9.09
C LEU A 602 -8.49 -6.54 9.31
N ALA A 603 -9.24 -5.44 9.21
CA ALA A 603 -8.74 -4.10 9.46
C ALA A 603 -8.29 -3.94 10.91
N VAL A 604 -9.10 -4.36 11.89
CA VAL A 604 -8.74 -4.35 13.32
C VAL A 604 -7.44 -5.11 13.56
N ARG A 605 -7.33 -6.34 13.05
CA ARG A 605 -6.09 -7.14 13.20
C ARG A 605 -4.88 -6.46 12.57
N SER A 606 -5.04 -5.85 11.40
CA SER A 606 -3.96 -5.11 10.73
C SER A 606 -3.50 -3.90 11.56
N LEU A 607 -4.44 -3.17 12.17
CA LEU A 607 -4.14 -2.04 13.05
C LEU A 607 -3.45 -2.50 14.35
N HIS A 608 -3.85 -3.64 14.93
CA HIS A 608 -3.13 -4.23 16.07
C HIS A 608 -1.68 -4.56 15.74
N LEU A 609 -1.42 -5.16 14.57
CA LEU A 609 -0.06 -5.47 14.13
C LEU A 609 0.80 -4.20 13.94
N TYR A 610 0.22 -3.11 13.43
CA TYR A 610 0.92 -1.83 13.35
C TYR A 610 1.23 -1.28 14.74
N ALA A 611 0.21 -1.22 15.61
CA ALA A 611 0.36 -0.65 16.94
C ALA A 611 1.33 -1.46 17.80
N SER A 612 1.25 -2.78 17.78
CA SER A 612 2.14 -3.65 18.56
C SER A 612 3.59 -3.50 18.13
N ALA A 613 3.87 -3.48 16.83
CA ALA A 613 5.24 -3.32 16.34
C ALA A 613 5.83 -1.95 16.71
N ILE A 614 5.03 -0.87 16.61
CA ILE A 614 5.46 0.49 16.96
C ILE A 614 5.69 0.59 18.47
N LEU A 615 4.74 0.15 19.30
CA LEU A 615 4.85 0.22 20.76
C LEU A 615 6.03 -0.62 21.28
N ALA A 616 6.22 -1.83 20.74
CA ALA A 616 7.37 -2.66 21.07
C ALA A 616 8.69 -1.95 20.79
N ASN A 617 8.82 -1.31 19.62
CA ASN A 617 10.03 -0.58 19.23
C ASN A 617 10.24 0.70 20.07
N LEU A 618 9.16 1.43 20.40
CA LEU A 618 9.23 2.65 21.21
C LEU A 618 9.63 2.36 22.67
N VAL A 619 9.18 1.24 23.23
CA VAL A 619 9.51 0.83 24.60
C VAL A 619 10.86 0.11 24.67
N LYS A 620 11.12 -0.81 23.73
CA LYS A 620 12.36 -1.60 23.63
C LYS A 620 12.95 -1.48 22.22
N PRO A 621 13.70 -0.39 21.93
CA PRO A 621 14.35 -0.22 20.64
C PRO A 621 15.34 -1.36 20.35
N GLN A 622 15.48 -1.71 19.07
CA GLN A 622 16.46 -2.69 18.62
C GLN A 622 17.90 -2.19 18.87
N PRO A 623 18.88 -3.09 19.12
CA PRO A 623 20.27 -2.69 19.23
C PRO A 623 20.80 -2.13 17.91
N ALA A 624 21.66 -1.11 17.99
CA ALA A 624 22.39 -0.61 16.82
C ALA A 624 23.35 -1.69 16.29
N PRO A 625 23.56 -1.78 14.97
CA PRO A 625 24.40 -2.82 14.40
C PRO A 625 25.88 -2.62 14.74
N LYS A 626 26.58 -3.72 15.00
CA LYS A 626 28.03 -3.74 15.29
C LYS A 626 28.82 -3.24 14.08
N ALA A 627 30.01 -2.67 14.31
CA ALA A 627 30.88 -2.18 13.23
C ALA A 627 31.22 -3.27 12.20
N ALA A 628 31.45 -4.51 12.65
CA ALA A 628 31.67 -5.65 11.75
C ALA A 628 30.45 -5.97 10.88
N TRP A 629 29.23 -5.86 11.42
CA TRP A 629 27.98 -6.04 10.67
C TRP A 629 27.79 -4.97 9.61
N ARG A 630 28.12 -3.72 9.92
CA ARG A 630 28.07 -2.61 8.95
C ARG A 630 29.04 -2.85 7.81
N LYS A 631 30.30 -3.17 8.14
CA LYS A 631 31.34 -3.41 7.14
C LYS A 631 30.95 -4.51 6.16
N ILE A 632 30.43 -5.64 6.66
CA ILE A 632 30.01 -6.72 5.77
C ILE A 632 28.76 -6.37 4.95
N MET A 633 27.83 -5.57 5.49
CA MET A 633 26.69 -5.05 4.72
C MET A 633 27.13 -4.08 3.62
N ASP A 634 28.09 -3.20 3.88
CA ASP A 634 28.68 -2.31 2.86
C ASP A 634 29.28 -3.14 1.71
N ASP A 635 30.08 -4.15 2.05
CA ASP A 635 30.76 -5.03 1.10
C ASP A 635 29.79 -5.90 0.28
N MET A 636 28.76 -6.47 0.94
CA MET A 636 27.70 -7.22 0.25
C MET A 636 26.82 -6.31 -0.61
N SER A 637 26.56 -5.08 -0.17
CA SER A 637 25.77 -4.08 -0.89
C SER A 637 26.44 -3.72 -2.21
N GLU A 638 27.71 -3.31 -2.18
CA GLU A 638 28.51 -3.00 -3.39
C GLU A 638 28.51 -4.17 -4.37
N ARG A 639 28.84 -5.37 -3.89
CA ARG A 639 28.88 -6.57 -4.72
C ARG A 639 27.52 -6.94 -5.32
N SER A 640 26.44 -6.83 -4.54
CA SER A 640 25.09 -7.14 -5.02
C SER A 640 24.62 -6.15 -6.09
N CYS A 641 25.04 -4.89 -5.99
CA CYS A 641 24.72 -3.84 -6.95
C CYS A 641 25.46 -4.05 -8.28
N GLU A 642 26.75 -4.41 -8.22
CA GLU A 642 27.52 -4.81 -9.41
C GLU A 642 26.81 -5.94 -10.14
N VAL A 643 26.55 -7.07 -9.47
CA VAL A 643 25.89 -8.23 -10.10
C VAL A 643 24.52 -7.86 -10.70
N TYR A 644 23.77 -6.99 -10.03
CA TYR A 644 22.48 -6.53 -10.54
C TYR A 644 22.64 -5.69 -11.82
N ARG A 645 23.51 -4.68 -11.80
CA ARG A 645 23.73 -3.75 -12.91
C ARG A 645 24.43 -4.43 -14.09
N ASP A 646 25.31 -5.40 -13.84
CA ASP A 646 25.92 -6.24 -14.88
C ASP A 646 24.85 -6.84 -15.79
N TYR A 647 23.76 -7.38 -15.23
CA TYR A 647 22.65 -7.92 -16.03
C TYR A 647 21.73 -6.82 -16.58
N VAL A 648 21.25 -5.92 -15.71
CA VAL A 648 20.12 -5.04 -16.02
C VAL A 648 20.54 -3.83 -16.86
N CYS A 649 21.77 -3.35 -16.69
CA CYS A 649 22.31 -2.15 -17.33
C CYS A 649 23.35 -2.47 -18.40
N GLU A 650 24.24 -3.43 -18.16
CA GLU A 650 25.41 -3.66 -19.05
C GLU A 650 25.16 -4.68 -20.17
N GLN A 651 24.36 -5.73 -19.95
CA GLN A 651 24.05 -6.68 -21.01
C GLN A 651 23.12 -6.06 -22.07
N GLU A 652 23.63 -5.87 -23.30
CA GLU A 652 22.86 -5.30 -24.41
C GLU A 652 21.56 -6.06 -24.72
N ASP A 653 21.60 -7.39 -24.60
CA ASP A 653 20.48 -8.27 -24.92
C ASP A 653 19.42 -8.36 -23.80
N PHE A 654 19.68 -7.82 -22.61
CA PHE A 654 18.78 -8.00 -21.46
C PHE A 654 17.40 -7.41 -21.70
N VAL A 655 17.33 -6.21 -22.30
CA VAL A 655 16.03 -5.57 -22.63
C VAL A 655 15.24 -6.41 -23.64
N LYS A 656 15.93 -7.03 -24.61
CA LYS A 656 15.30 -7.91 -25.61
C LYS A 656 14.79 -9.19 -24.95
N TYR A 657 15.61 -9.83 -24.11
CA TYR A 657 15.21 -11.00 -23.32
C TYR A 657 14.00 -10.68 -22.43
N PHE A 658 14.05 -9.60 -21.66
CA PHE A 658 12.97 -9.17 -20.77
C PHE A 658 11.63 -9.02 -21.50
N ARG A 659 11.61 -8.36 -22.67
CA ARG A 659 10.39 -8.17 -23.47
C ARG A 659 9.84 -9.48 -24.04
N GLN A 660 10.70 -10.45 -24.34
CA GLN A 660 10.28 -11.76 -24.85
C GLN A 660 9.84 -12.72 -23.73
N ALA A 661 10.57 -12.74 -22.61
CA ALA A 661 10.34 -13.67 -21.50
C ALA A 661 9.17 -13.25 -20.58
N THR A 662 8.71 -12.00 -20.69
CA THR A 662 7.63 -11.44 -19.84
C THR A 662 6.52 -10.81 -20.69
N PRO A 663 5.31 -10.60 -20.13
CA PRO A 663 4.22 -9.89 -20.82
C PRO A 663 4.33 -8.36 -20.73
N GLU A 664 5.54 -7.79 -20.61
CA GLU A 664 5.72 -6.34 -20.37
C GLU A 664 5.07 -5.47 -21.45
N GLN A 665 5.21 -5.85 -22.71
CA GLN A 665 4.71 -5.07 -23.83
C GLN A 665 3.18 -5.04 -23.81
N GLU A 666 2.58 -6.17 -23.47
CA GLU A 666 1.15 -6.39 -23.37
C GLU A 666 0.52 -5.75 -22.11
N LEU A 667 1.31 -5.39 -21.07
CA LEU A 667 0.77 -4.65 -19.91
C LEU A 667 0.12 -3.31 -20.30
N SER A 668 0.63 -2.68 -21.36
CA SER A 668 0.11 -1.39 -21.83
C SER A 668 -1.27 -1.48 -22.48
N SER A 669 -1.68 -2.65 -22.99
CA SER A 669 -3.03 -2.84 -23.53
C SER A 669 -4.06 -3.15 -22.43
N LEU A 670 -3.62 -3.62 -21.26
CA LEU A 670 -4.50 -3.93 -20.16
C LEU A 670 -5.04 -2.66 -19.45
N PRO A 671 -6.35 -2.63 -19.10
CA PRO A 671 -6.95 -1.52 -18.36
C PRO A 671 -6.71 -1.61 -16.84
N LEU A 672 -5.45 -1.81 -16.41
CA LEU A 672 -5.06 -2.13 -15.02
C LEU A 672 -5.16 -0.94 -14.03
N GLY A 673 -5.10 0.28 -14.54
CA GLY A 673 -5.14 1.51 -13.74
C GLY A 673 -5.19 2.76 -14.62
N SER A 674 -5.41 3.92 -13.99
CA SER A 674 -5.49 5.21 -14.69
C SER A 674 -4.15 5.64 -15.31
N ARG A 675 -3.03 5.16 -14.76
CA ARG A 675 -1.67 5.60 -15.11
C ARG A 675 -1.10 4.90 -16.36
N PRO A 676 -0.30 5.61 -17.19
CA PRO A 676 0.56 4.99 -18.19
C PRO A 676 1.68 4.13 -17.58
N SER A 677 2.12 3.08 -18.29
CA SER A 677 3.16 2.15 -17.81
C SER A 677 4.59 2.69 -17.94
N LYS A 678 4.84 3.67 -18.82
CA LYS A 678 6.17 4.27 -19.05
C LYS A 678 6.16 5.78 -18.83
N ARG A 679 7.31 6.35 -18.46
CA ARG A 679 7.51 7.82 -18.43
C ARG A 679 7.74 8.38 -19.85
N LYS A 680 8.45 7.64 -20.71
CA LYS A 680 8.68 7.94 -22.15
C LYS A 680 8.44 6.67 -22.97
N SER A 681 7.84 6.79 -24.16
CA SER A 681 7.40 5.65 -24.98
C SER A 681 8.53 4.83 -25.62
N ASP A 682 9.70 5.42 -25.78
CA ASP A 682 10.86 4.93 -26.55
C ASP A 682 12.10 4.57 -25.70
N GLY A 683 12.01 4.63 -24.37
CA GLY A 683 13.15 4.40 -23.48
C GLY A 683 13.46 2.94 -23.10
N GLY A 684 14.62 2.74 -22.48
CA GLY A 684 15.07 1.47 -21.86
C GLY A 684 14.44 1.22 -20.49
N ILE A 685 15.05 0.35 -19.67
CA ILE A 685 14.55 -0.01 -18.32
C ILE A 685 14.48 1.19 -17.37
N GLU A 686 15.35 2.18 -17.55
CA GLU A 686 15.33 3.45 -16.82
C GLU A 686 14.00 4.19 -16.99
N SER A 687 13.37 4.09 -18.16
CA SER A 687 12.06 4.70 -18.46
C SER A 687 10.87 3.91 -17.95
N LEU A 688 11.10 2.64 -17.59
CA LEU A 688 10.09 1.74 -17.02
C LEU A 688 9.95 2.01 -15.53
N ARG A 689 8.70 2.11 -15.08
CA ARG A 689 8.39 2.33 -13.66
C ARG A 689 8.57 1.04 -12.86
N ALA A 690 8.77 1.18 -11.55
CA ALA A 690 8.95 0.03 -10.66
C ALA A 690 7.76 -0.96 -10.68
N ILE A 691 6.53 -0.49 -10.84
CA ILE A 691 5.35 -1.38 -10.85
C ILE A 691 5.33 -2.31 -12.07
N PRO A 692 5.35 -1.81 -13.33
CA PRO A 692 5.48 -2.68 -14.51
C PRO A 692 6.71 -3.58 -14.45
N TRP A 693 7.83 -3.08 -13.91
CA TRP A 693 9.06 -3.87 -13.73
C TRP A 693 8.82 -5.10 -12.87
N ILE A 694 8.34 -4.93 -11.63
CA ILE A 694 8.08 -6.05 -10.70
C ILE A 694 6.95 -6.94 -11.23
N PHE A 695 5.90 -6.34 -11.78
CA PHE A 695 4.72 -7.07 -12.24
C PHE A 695 5.06 -8.02 -13.39
N SER A 696 5.79 -7.57 -14.41
CA SER A 696 6.20 -8.40 -15.55
C SER A 696 6.97 -9.66 -15.14
N TRP A 697 7.93 -9.52 -14.23
CA TRP A 697 8.71 -10.66 -13.72
C TRP A 697 7.93 -11.56 -12.74
N SER A 698 6.89 -11.02 -12.10
CA SER A 698 5.99 -11.83 -11.28
C SER A 698 5.12 -12.74 -12.14
N GLN A 699 4.75 -12.29 -13.34
CA GLN A 699 3.92 -13.04 -14.29
C GLN A 699 4.63 -14.26 -14.87
N ASN A 700 5.95 -14.21 -15.07
CA ASN A 700 6.73 -15.35 -15.57
C ASN A 700 7.39 -16.20 -14.47
N ARG A 701 7.16 -15.85 -13.20
CA ARG A 701 7.64 -16.57 -12.01
C ARG A 701 9.15 -16.58 -11.80
N LEU A 702 9.93 -15.78 -12.53
CA LEU A 702 11.36 -15.66 -12.25
C LEU A 702 11.64 -14.58 -11.20
N VAL A 703 10.78 -13.56 -11.07
CA VAL A 703 10.82 -12.54 -10.00
C VAL A 703 12.20 -11.87 -9.82
N VAL A 704 12.95 -11.73 -10.91
CA VAL A 704 14.34 -11.20 -10.97
C VAL A 704 14.56 -9.94 -10.10
N PRO A 705 13.66 -8.93 -10.11
CA PRO A 705 13.89 -7.68 -9.38
C PRO A 705 14.07 -7.85 -7.86
N SER A 706 13.57 -8.96 -7.31
CA SER A 706 13.44 -9.15 -5.86
C SER A 706 14.54 -10.01 -5.24
N TRP A 707 15.48 -10.54 -6.04
CA TRP A 707 16.55 -11.39 -5.52
C TRP A 707 17.91 -11.26 -6.23
N LEU A 708 17.95 -10.77 -7.48
CA LEU A 708 19.19 -10.72 -8.26
C LEU A 708 20.30 -9.97 -7.50
N GLY A 709 21.48 -10.58 -7.44
CA GLY A 709 22.66 -10.07 -6.72
C GLY A 709 22.69 -10.36 -5.22
N SER A 710 21.53 -10.54 -4.57
CA SER A 710 21.47 -10.67 -3.10
C SER A 710 22.03 -12.01 -2.61
N GLY A 711 21.51 -13.13 -3.09
CA GLY A 711 21.92 -14.46 -2.61
C GLY A 711 23.39 -14.75 -2.95
N GLN A 712 23.80 -14.37 -4.15
CA GLN A 712 25.19 -14.47 -4.61
C GLN A 712 26.15 -13.70 -3.68
N ALA A 713 25.89 -12.42 -3.38
CA ALA A 713 26.76 -11.63 -2.52
C ALA A 713 26.87 -12.24 -1.11
N ILE A 714 25.75 -12.65 -0.52
CA ILE A 714 25.76 -13.29 0.80
C ILE A 714 26.58 -14.60 0.76
N SER A 715 26.44 -15.39 -0.30
CA SER A 715 27.17 -16.66 -0.47
C SER A 715 28.69 -16.45 -0.60
N GLU A 716 29.11 -15.46 -1.40
CA GLU A 716 30.52 -15.12 -1.59
C GLU A 716 31.17 -14.69 -0.26
N TYR A 717 30.52 -13.78 0.47
CA TYR A 717 31.06 -13.26 1.73
C TYR A 717 30.95 -14.25 2.90
N ASN A 718 29.98 -15.16 2.89
CA ASN A 718 29.88 -16.21 3.92
C ASN A 718 31.09 -17.15 3.96
N GLN A 719 31.81 -17.31 2.84
CA GLN A 719 33.01 -18.13 2.79
C GLN A 719 34.16 -17.58 3.64
N THR A 720 34.20 -16.26 3.85
CA THR A 720 35.26 -15.58 4.60
C THR A 720 34.78 -14.95 5.90
N GLN A 721 33.49 -14.62 6.01
CA GLN A 721 32.88 -13.90 7.13
C GLN A 721 31.65 -14.64 7.72
N GLY A 722 31.60 -15.97 7.57
CA GLY A 722 30.43 -16.77 8.00
C GLY A 722 30.04 -16.60 9.47
N ASP A 723 31.01 -16.45 10.38
CA ASP A 723 30.73 -16.21 11.80
C ASP A 723 29.99 -14.87 12.02
N VAL A 724 30.33 -13.84 11.24
CA VAL A 724 29.70 -12.51 11.32
C VAL A 724 28.27 -12.57 10.78
N ILE A 725 28.06 -13.24 9.65
CA ILE A 725 26.72 -13.42 9.04
C ILE A 725 25.81 -14.22 9.98
N LYS A 726 26.35 -15.27 10.61
CA LYS A 726 25.62 -16.04 11.62
C LYS A 726 25.24 -15.19 12.84
N ASP A 727 26.18 -14.39 13.36
CA ASP A 727 25.90 -13.45 14.45
C ASP A 727 24.83 -12.41 14.06
N MET A 728 24.81 -11.93 12.82
CA MET A 728 23.74 -11.05 12.32
C MET A 728 22.39 -11.75 12.27
N LEU A 729 22.32 -13.00 11.81
CA LEU A 729 21.07 -13.79 11.82
C LEU A 729 20.55 -13.95 13.25
N ASP A 730 21.42 -14.32 14.18
CA ASP A 730 21.08 -14.65 15.57
C ASP A 730 20.73 -13.40 16.40
N ASN A 731 21.36 -12.26 16.12
CA ASN A 731 21.30 -11.09 17.02
C ASN A 731 20.85 -9.78 16.35
N TRP A 732 20.59 -9.76 15.03
CA TRP A 732 20.13 -8.57 14.32
C TRP A 732 18.79 -8.79 13.62
N ALA A 733 17.72 -8.27 14.23
CA ALA A 733 16.34 -8.43 13.74
C ALA A 733 16.15 -7.94 12.28
N TYR A 734 16.84 -6.87 11.90
CA TYR A 734 16.80 -6.36 10.52
C TYR A 734 17.32 -7.38 9.51
N PHE A 735 18.50 -7.95 9.74
CA PHE A 735 19.07 -8.94 8.82
C PHE A 735 18.21 -10.19 8.74
N ARG A 736 17.69 -10.66 9.87
CA ARG A 736 16.75 -11.80 9.90
C ARG A 736 15.48 -11.52 9.10
N ALA A 737 14.87 -10.34 9.27
CA ALA A 737 13.69 -9.95 8.51
C ALA A 737 13.98 -9.86 6.99
N ARG A 738 15.19 -9.42 6.61
CA ARG A 738 15.63 -9.40 5.21
C ARG A 738 15.77 -10.80 4.62
N ILE A 739 16.40 -11.73 5.32
CA ILE A 739 16.53 -13.12 4.85
C ILE A 739 15.18 -13.81 4.75
N SER A 740 14.29 -13.62 5.74
CA SER A 740 12.92 -14.15 5.69
C SER A 740 12.12 -13.63 4.48
N LEU A 741 12.31 -12.36 4.10
CA LEU A 741 11.70 -11.82 2.88
C LEU A 741 12.24 -12.51 1.62
N THR A 742 13.55 -12.73 1.57
CA THR A 742 14.20 -13.44 0.46
C THR A 742 13.67 -14.87 0.33
N GLU A 743 13.46 -15.59 1.43
CA GLU A 743 12.81 -16.91 1.40
C GLU A 743 11.41 -16.87 0.80
N MET A 744 10.59 -15.87 1.16
CA MET A 744 9.26 -15.70 0.59
C MET A 744 9.31 -15.47 -0.93
N VAL A 745 10.27 -14.68 -1.41
CA VAL A 745 10.51 -14.49 -2.85
C VAL A 745 10.92 -15.80 -3.53
N TYR A 746 11.80 -16.59 -2.90
CA TYR A 746 12.22 -17.90 -3.42
C TYR A 746 11.14 -18.98 -3.38
N LEU A 747 10.17 -18.89 -2.46
CA LEU A 747 8.99 -19.74 -2.45
C LEU A 747 8.09 -19.45 -3.67
N LYS A 748 7.96 -18.17 -4.03
CA LYS A 748 7.10 -17.73 -5.14
C LYS A 748 7.75 -17.85 -6.51
N SER A 749 9.08 -17.83 -6.55
CA SER A 749 9.85 -18.02 -7.78
C SER A 749 9.83 -19.49 -8.21
N ASP A 750 9.67 -19.73 -9.50
CA ASP A 750 9.51 -21.07 -10.09
C ASP A 750 10.32 -21.16 -11.40
N THR A 751 11.43 -21.88 -11.34
CA THR A 751 12.36 -22.04 -12.46
C THR A 751 11.76 -22.87 -13.59
N GLU A 752 10.90 -23.85 -13.29
CA GLU A 752 10.27 -24.71 -14.29
C GLU A 752 9.23 -23.91 -15.07
N ILE A 753 8.38 -23.15 -14.39
CA ILE A 753 7.42 -22.26 -15.05
C ILE A 753 8.15 -21.22 -15.90
N SER A 754 9.18 -20.55 -15.36
CA SER A 754 9.97 -19.57 -16.12
C SER A 754 10.58 -20.19 -17.39
N GLN A 755 11.07 -21.42 -17.31
CA GLN A 755 11.62 -22.12 -18.48
C GLN A 755 10.55 -22.38 -19.56
N LEU A 756 9.29 -22.65 -19.17
CA LEU A 756 8.20 -22.83 -20.13
C LEU A 756 7.89 -21.55 -20.92
N TYR A 757 8.01 -20.38 -20.29
CA TYR A 757 7.91 -19.09 -21.00
C TYR A 757 9.05 -18.96 -22.02
N ASP A 758 10.30 -19.19 -21.61
CA ASP A 758 11.46 -19.09 -22.51
C ASP A 758 11.35 -20.02 -23.71
N GLN A 759 11.05 -21.31 -23.48
CA GLN A 759 10.90 -22.30 -24.55
C GLN A 759 9.84 -21.93 -25.58
N SER A 760 8.83 -21.15 -25.18
CA SER A 760 7.66 -20.84 -26.00
C SER A 760 7.75 -19.48 -26.68
N LEU A 761 8.45 -18.52 -26.07
CA LEU A 761 8.38 -17.10 -26.42
C LEU A 761 9.73 -16.46 -26.72
N VAL A 762 10.84 -17.05 -26.28
CA VAL A 762 12.17 -16.44 -26.34
C VAL A 762 13.00 -17.05 -27.47
N ASP A 763 13.64 -16.18 -28.25
CA ASP A 763 14.54 -16.57 -29.34
C ASP A 763 15.68 -17.46 -28.82
N PRO A 764 16.10 -18.52 -29.55
CA PRO A 764 17.13 -19.45 -29.09
C PRO A 764 18.46 -18.80 -28.68
N GLU A 765 18.81 -17.67 -29.28
CA GLU A 765 20.04 -16.92 -28.96
C GLU A 765 20.01 -16.25 -27.56
N LEU A 766 18.81 -15.97 -27.03
CA LEU A 766 18.62 -15.32 -25.72
C LEU A 766 18.35 -16.32 -24.59
N GLN A 767 17.99 -17.57 -24.91
CA GLN A 767 17.72 -18.61 -23.90
C GLN A 767 18.86 -18.87 -22.91
N PRO A 768 20.16 -18.81 -23.30
CA PRO A 768 21.27 -18.94 -22.36
C PRO A 768 21.24 -17.92 -21.21
N MET A 769 20.71 -16.71 -21.44
CA MET A 769 20.56 -15.70 -20.39
C MET A 769 19.52 -16.14 -19.35
N GLY A 770 18.38 -16.67 -19.79
CA GLY A 770 17.37 -17.23 -18.91
C GLY A 770 17.88 -18.44 -18.13
N ASP A 771 18.67 -19.32 -18.78
CA ASP A 771 19.29 -20.46 -18.13
C ASP A 771 20.28 -20.03 -17.03
N ALA A 772 21.09 -19.00 -17.30
CA ALA A 772 22.00 -18.43 -16.32
C ALA A 772 21.26 -17.84 -15.10
N LEU A 773 20.18 -17.07 -15.34
CA LEU A 773 19.36 -16.51 -14.27
C LEU A 773 18.69 -17.60 -13.41
N ARG A 774 18.11 -18.64 -14.04
CA ARG A 774 17.51 -19.77 -13.32
C ARG A 774 18.55 -20.54 -12.51
N ALA A 775 19.73 -20.81 -13.10
CA ALA A 775 20.81 -21.50 -12.40
C ALA A 775 21.29 -20.71 -11.18
N GLN A 776 21.40 -19.38 -11.31
CA GLN A 776 21.77 -18.50 -10.20
C GLN A 776 20.71 -18.53 -9.09
N LEU A 777 19.42 -18.44 -9.44
CA LEU A 777 18.33 -18.54 -8.47
C LEU A 777 18.35 -19.87 -7.70
N THR A 778 18.55 -21.00 -8.40
CA THR A 778 18.65 -22.32 -7.76
C THR A 778 19.82 -22.38 -6.78
N LYS A 779 21.00 -21.85 -7.18
CA LYS A 779 22.19 -21.80 -6.33
C LYS A 779 21.96 -20.93 -5.09
N ASP A 780 21.40 -19.74 -5.27
CA ASP A 780 21.12 -18.79 -4.19
C ASP A 780 20.09 -19.36 -3.19
N LYS A 781 19.02 -19.98 -3.69
CA LYS A 781 18.00 -20.64 -2.87
C LYS A 781 18.60 -21.77 -2.03
N ALA A 782 19.40 -22.64 -2.64
CA ALA A 782 20.06 -23.74 -1.93
C ALA A 782 21.01 -23.21 -0.84
N PHE A 783 21.75 -22.15 -1.13
CA PHE A 783 22.65 -21.52 -0.16
C PHE A 783 21.89 -20.91 1.02
N ILE A 784 20.81 -20.17 0.80
CA ILE A 784 20.01 -19.58 1.89
C ILE A 784 19.39 -20.66 2.79
N LEU A 785 18.88 -21.76 2.22
CA LEU A 785 18.38 -22.89 3.00
C LEU A 785 19.49 -23.52 3.86
N GLN A 786 20.68 -23.70 3.29
CA GLN A 786 21.85 -24.18 4.04
C GLN A 786 22.24 -23.23 5.17
N LEU A 787 22.24 -21.92 4.90
CA LEU A 787 22.57 -20.88 5.88
C LEU A 787 21.61 -20.90 7.08
N LEU A 788 20.33 -21.16 6.82
CA LEU A 788 19.28 -21.24 7.83
C LEU A 788 19.18 -22.63 8.50
N GLY A 789 19.87 -23.64 7.98
CA GLY A 789 19.74 -25.02 8.43
C GLY A 789 18.37 -25.64 8.14
N GLN A 790 17.71 -25.18 7.07
CA GLN A 790 16.36 -25.60 6.67
C GLN A 790 16.40 -26.49 5.42
N THR A 791 15.33 -27.25 5.20
CA THR A 791 15.16 -28.10 4.01
C THR A 791 14.21 -27.48 2.99
N GLU A 792 13.27 -26.66 3.44
CA GLU A 792 12.30 -25.97 2.61
C GLU A 792 12.21 -24.49 2.99
N THR A 793 11.85 -23.63 2.04
CA THR A 793 11.68 -22.19 2.30
C THR A 793 10.51 -21.95 3.22
N LEU A 794 10.66 -21.01 4.17
CA LEU A 794 9.65 -20.70 5.18
C LEU A 794 9.30 -21.89 6.08
N GLU A 795 10.26 -22.76 6.41
CA GLU A 795 10.05 -23.90 7.32
C GLU A 795 9.53 -23.45 8.70
N THR A 796 9.88 -22.25 9.13
CA THR A 796 9.42 -21.63 10.39
C THR A 796 8.11 -20.83 10.26
N ASP A 797 7.55 -20.70 9.06
CA ASP A 797 6.29 -20.00 8.77
C ASP A 797 5.37 -20.88 7.93
N GLN A 798 4.92 -21.96 8.58
CA GLN A 798 4.13 -23.03 7.97
C GLN A 798 2.80 -22.55 7.39
N TRP A 799 2.21 -21.48 7.97
CA TRP A 799 0.99 -20.89 7.44
C TRP A 799 1.22 -20.29 6.05
N ASN A 800 2.21 -19.40 5.90
CA ASN A 800 2.47 -18.76 4.61
C ASN A 800 2.93 -19.75 3.55
N LEU A 801 3.74 -20.75 3.94
CA LEU A 801 4.11 -21.88 3.08
C LEU A 801 2.87 -22.61 2.57
N THR A 802 1.97 -23.00 3.48
CA THR A 802 0.79 -23.79 3.11
C THR A 802 -0.24 -22.97 2.32
N SER A 803 -0.48 -21.73 2.71
CA SER A 803 -1.33 -20.77 1.97
C SER A 803 -0.88 -20.64 0.52
N PHE A 804 0.43 -20.56 0.26
CA PHE A 804 0.93 -20.50 -1.11
C PHE A 804 0.80 -21.84 -1.84
N ASN A 805 1.11 -22.96 -1.18
CA ASN A 805 0.97 -24.29 -1.77
C ASN A 805 -0.47 -24.62 -2.19
N LEU A 806 -1.49 -24.14 -1.46
CA LEU A 806 -2.90 -24.27 -1.83
C LEU A 806 -3.25 -23.56 -3.16
N ARG A 807 -2.49 -22.53 -3.54
CA ARG A 807 -2.73 -21.74 -4.77
C ARG A 807 -2.02 -22.31 -6.00
N LYS A 808 -0.92 -23.06 -5.82
CA LYS A 808 -0.09 -23.59 -6.92
C LYS A 808 -0.88 -24.36 -7.99
N PRO A 809 -1.81 -25.29 -7.65
CA PRO A 809 -2.57 -26.04 -8.65
C PRO A 809 -3.49 -25.16 -9.50
N TYR A 810 -3.92 -24.00 -9.00
CA TYR A 810 -4.73 -23.06 -9.77
C TYR A 810 -3.86 -22.12 -10.63
N LEU A 811 -2.62 -21.86 -10.21
CA LEU A 811 -1.67 -21.01 -10.94
C LEU A 811 -1.10 -21.69 -12.18
N LEU A 812 -0.74 -22.98 -12.11
CA LEU A 812 -0.08 -23.68 -13.21
C LEU A 812 -0.91 -23.62 -14.53
N PRO A 813 -2.21 -23.92 -14.55
CA PRO A 813 -3.03 -23.77 -15.76
C PRO A 813 -3.07 -22.35 -16.29
N LEU A 814 -3.14 -21.34 -15.41
CA LEU A 814 -3.15 -19.92 -15.81
C LEU A 814 -1.85 -19.53 -16.52
N HIS A 815 -0.69 -20.01 -16.04
CA HIS A 815 0.59 -19.78 -16.72
C HIS A 815 0.63 -20.41 -18.11
N LEU A 816 0.19 -21.66 -18.26
CA LEU A 816 0.18 -22.34 -19.56
C LEU A 816 -0.78 -21.65 -20.56
N MET A 817 -1.95 -21.23 -20.09
CA MET A 817 -2.90 -20.46 -20.91
C MET A 817 -2.35 -19.07 -21.27
N GLN A 818 -1.65 -18.40 -20.36
CA GLN A 818 -0.98 -17.13 -20.64
C GLN A 818 0.10 -17.27 -21.71
N ILE A 819 0.93 -18.31 -21.63
CA ILE A 819 1.95 -18.61 -22.64
C ILE A 819 1.31 -18.78 -24.02
N GLU A 820 0.24 -19.56 -24.10
CA GLU A 820 -0.47 -19.79 -25.36
C GLU A 820 -1.12 -18.49 -25.89
N ALA A 821 -1.72 -17.68 -25.01
CA ALA A 821 -2.28 -16.38 -25.37
C ALA A 821 -1.22 -15.42 -25.93
N LEU A 822 -0.05 -15.30 -25.26
CA LEU A 822 1.07 -14.47 -25.72
C LEU A 822 1.60 -14.95 -27.07
N LYS A 823 1.75 -16.27 -27.25
CA LYS A 823 2.20 -16.86 -28.51
C LYS A 823 1.25 -16.57 -29.67
N ARG A 824 -0.07 -16.60 -29.44
CA ARG A 824 -1.08 -16.25 -30.44
C ARG A 824 -1.08 -14.75 -30.74
N LEU A 825 -1.08 -13.89 -29.71
CA LEU A 825 -1.07 -12.42 -29.86
C LEU A 825 0.18 -11.90 -30.56
N ARG A 826 1.36 -12.41 -30.23
CA ARG A 826 2.62 -11.97 -30.87
C ARG A 826 2.70 -12.36 -32.35
N LYS A 827 1.96 -13.40 -32.76
CA LYS A 827 1.80 -13.78 -34.17
C LYS A 827 0.71 -12.96 -34.87
N GLN A 828 -0.39 -12.68 -34.17
CA GLN A 828 -1.52 -11.90 -34.66
C GLN A 828 -1.94 -10.87 -33.59
N PRO A 829 -1.41 -9.63 -33.67
CA PRO A 829 -1.64 -8.61 -32.65
C PRO A 829 -3.12 -8.23 -32.48
N GLU A 830 -3.90 -8.24 -33.56
CA GLU A 830 -5.34 -7.96 -33.51
C GLU A 830 -6.13 -9.26 -33.25
N HIS A 831 -6.25 -9.63 -31.98
CA HIS A 831 -7.00 -10.83 -31.56
C HIS A 831 -7.75 -10.60 -30.22
N PRO A 832 -8.99 -10.07 -30.26
CA PRO A 832 -9.72 -9.64 -29.07
C PRO A 832 -9.97 -10.73 -28.02
N VAL A 833 -10.17 -11.99 -28.45
CA VAL A 833 -10.42 -13.10 -27.52
C VAL A 833 -9.12 -13.49 -26.80
N CYS A 834 -7.99 -13.54 -27.52
CA CYS A 834 -6.69 -13.77 -26.90
C CYS A 834 -6.28 -12.60 -26.00
N GLU A 835 -6.59 -11.36 -26.35
CA GLU A 835 -6.38 -10.21 -25.46
C GLU A 835 -7.15 -10.42 -24.16
N GLN A 836 -8.44 -10.77 -24.24
CA GLN A 836 -9.26 -11.07 -23.06
C GLN A 836 -8.71 -12.22 -22.22
N LEU A 837 -8.29 -13.32 -22.86
CA LEU A 837 -7.65 -14.46 -22.22
C LEU A 837 -6.36 -14.05 -21.49
N LEU A 838 -5.54 -13.21 -22.11
CA LEU A 838 -4.34 -12.67 -21.50
C LEU A 838 -4.67 -11.82 -20.27
N MET A 839 -5.70 -10.98 -20.34
CA MET A 839 -6.11 -10.17 -19.18
C MET A 839 -6.56 -11.05 -18.01
N VAL A 840 -7.40 -12.06 -18.27
CA VAL A 840 -7.91 -12.97 -17.24
C VAL A 840 -6.78 -13.77 -16.60
N SER A 841 -5.87 -14.32 -17.42
CA SER A 841 -4.72 -15.08 -16.90
C SER A 841 -3.77 -14.21 -16.08
N MET A 842 -3.43 -13.01 -16.55
CA MET A 842 -2.57 -12.08 -15.81
C MET A 842 -3.20 -11.63 -14.48
N THR A 843 -4.53 -11.42 -14.47
CA THR A 843 -5.31 -11.11 -13.26
C THR A 843 -5.26 -12.26 -12.26
N GLY A 844 -5.54 -13.48 -12.73
CA GLY A 844 -5.51 -14.67 -11.90
C GLY A 844 -4.13 -14.90 -11.30
N ILE A 845 -3.07 -14.80 -12.11
CA ILE A 845 -1.69 -14.94 -11.65
C ILE A 845 -1.34 -13.86 -10.61
N ALA A 846 -1.67 -12.59 -10.86
CA ALA A 846 -1.43 -11.53 -9.89
C ALA A 846 -2.15 -11.77 -8.56
N THR A 847 -3.42 -12.22 -8.62
CA THR A 847 -4.26 -12.56 -7.47
C THR A 847 -3.66 -13.72 -6.67
N GLY A 848 -3.07 -14.72 -7.33
CA GLY A 848 -2.43 -15.85 -6.67
C GLY A 848 -1.02 -15.56 -6.15
N MET A 849 -0.27 -14.68 -6.81
CA MET A 849 1.09 -14.31 -6.41
C MET A 849 1.13 -13.31 -5.25
N ARG A 850 0.14 -12.40 -5.18
CA ARG A 850 0.12 -11.29 -4.21
C ARG A 850 1.43 -10.48 -4.27
N ASN A 851 2.05 -10.22 -3.13
CA ASN A 851 3.30 -9.47 -2.98
C ASN A 851 4.55 -10.26 -3.41
N THR A 852 5.36 -9.72 -4.32
CA THR A 852 6.56 -10.41 -4.85
C THR A 852 7.84 -9.58 -4.79
N GLY A 853 7.76 -8.27 -4.55
CA GLY A 853 8.89 -7.35 -4.64
C GLY A 853 8.68 -6.08 -3.85
#